data_AF-A0A0J1GII6-F1
#
_entry.id   AF-A0A0J1GII6-F1
#
_cell.length_a   1.000
_cell.length_b   1.000
_cell.length_c   1.000
_cell.angle_alpha   90.00
_cell.angle_beta   90.00
_cell.angle_gamma   90.00
#
_symmetry.space_group_name_H-M   'P 1'
#
loop_
_entity.id
_entity.type
_entity.pdbx_description
1 polymer ?
#
loop_
_entity_poly.entity_id
_entity_poly.type
_entity_poly.pdbx_seq_one_letter_code
_entity_poly.pdbx_strand_id
1 'polypeptide(L)'
;MEKQDYDFTLIAPLDTLTGVDMLSLASRSQWRIQLLGIKGGWNANLDVASLYCVPESVLQTFEEQRQQGMADYSAIAQAAIQEATPKANVIILGNVFTQVLPLLWEQAGKTLVRLNKAPTQTAIQALSEWLSEPLSELELAHATFERDYIPGLAREGIPLVATEEAREKPLASAVNTTAISLTDILQRSWQLERGVCHCDELIDFSRFEAIDLDDIRLYLVDENALDSHDDYTCLKQTFLDRLHLFHANEKKDGQAAYQGAASRHSPFKLKTAMVLFCKAGADTSSSLSDHVEQLSRVELIEFVTSQNEQEAIAALANDTALEGLAETTIVSGQFSHYFRAQIRQRSVNDTRNVIDTIVDNLLGLSLKGGRPLRHYGCTFFLPFRLKHRDNTFLQQLDDSKQWHYSKTVLANDVFSTASQSMGSAVAGFSDNENEGWNRVANDRDAYLYFQPVIRHRFFNLDENSLPYHCEEEKTPESSMRVWRLLSRDDEETLHASTGLQWVLKETKAWDLTKPVTVSGNIDNLHLYHFYNDVYIFAVQVHERFFDGNSSFAREDSGWWHDCFRYLGDKNNLKHKEHVYSIRRAMLAPWLNYTDKMRQLFPSFAPRQQDNDVTVEFALQKAGATPDYTSRINNYQQLKEDKYTLPEDVSNMMKCLFTGNDTPEFKPFIDNRMFVNVSYGLAGNPMINTSSSAKYEMLFSLAAYVDPMFKGFDRLEGYAYDRHFVTNLLDKEQYGRWNELGSRFAYTDYSNVYMGFHNEYNHKIGPCHVFSVYQNMLLLGLFNRETLHDFSERVSEISKTLEKENAKQFNQIKSDFVTFTNVSWFKEVSSQIQGKEIYQKITAGLKLEDEYTFIEKEVDAADGHYNGNIMSRLSTAAAILAIAMLFAEALKATFYGLHIGVNIALSVVFLVLTIKVMNYLGMKDEIIALVMNRIESMHETIKENHVLNKIKKTVTNGEASNSDPSLIVKNKMKAEDFPSESPHREETPPRKEKDHV
;
A
#
# COMPACT_ATOMS: atom_id res chain seq x y z
N MET A 1 -72.05 -14.77 38.17
CA MET A 1 -71.55 -13.38 38.18
C MET A 1 -70.38 -13.42 39.15
N GLU A 2 -69.14 -13.35 38.70
CA GLU A 2 -68.53 -12.15 38.11
C GLU A 2 -68.07 -12.36 36.66
N LYS A 3 -68.60 -11.55 35.75
CA LYS A 3 -67.86 -11.25 34.51
C LYS A 3 -66.69 -10.37 34.94
N GLN A 4 -65.48 -10.94 35.03
CA GLN A 4 -64.28 -10.12 34.95
C GLN A 4 -64.18 -9.67 33.48
N ASP A 5 -64.82 -8.55 33.17
CA ASP A 5 -64.63 -7.88 31.89
C ASP A 5 -63.25 -7.20 31.96
N TYR A 6 -62.31 -7.72 31.17
CA TYR A 6 -61.00 -7.12 30.95
C TYR A 6 -61.14 -5.95 29.98
N ASP A 7 -60.40 -4.87 30.23
CA ASP A 7 -60.34 -3.71 29.33
C ASP A 7 -59.61 -4.09 28.03
N PHE A 8 -58.51 -4.85 28.15
CA PHE A 8 -57.63 -5.24 27.05
C PHE A 8 -57.13 -6.68 27.21
N THR A 9 -56.71 -7.29 26.11
CA THR A 9 -55.89 -8.51 26.12
C THR A 9 -54.53 -8.19 25.50
N LEU A 10 -53.43 -8.33 26.25
CA LEU A 10 -52.08 -8.27 25.69
C LEU A 10 -51.62 -9.69 25.34
N ILE A 11 -51.07 -9.84 24.14
CA ILE A 11 -50.43 -11.06 23.68
C ILE A 11 -48.96 -10.75 23.37
N ALA A 12 -48.04 -11.46 24.03
CA ALA A 12 -46.60 -11.33 23.82
C ALA A 12 -45.87 -12.68 23.93
N PRO A 13 -44.67 -12.84 23.35
CA PRO A 13 -43.87 -14.05 23.52
C PRO A 13 -43.49 -14.28 24.98
N LEU A 14 -43.55 -15.54 25.42
CA LEU A 14 -43.17 -15.96 26.78
C LEU A 14 -41.69 -16.22 26.93
N ASP A 15 -41.06 -16.51 25.82
CA ASP A 15 -39.70 -16.96 25.69
C ASP A 15 -38.83 -15.87 25.07
N THR A 16 -39.20 -14.59 25.24
CA THR A 16 -38.34 -13.46 24.94
C THR A 16 -38.30 -12.40 26.07
N LEU A 17 -37.14 -11.79 26.36
CA LEU A 17 -36.94 -10.75 27.38
C LEU A 17 -37.91 -9.60 27.16
N THR A 18 -38.02 -9.08 25.94
CA THR A 18 -38.93 -7.95 25.68
C THR A 18 -40.40 -8.40 25.70
N GLY A 19 -40.74 -9.63 25.33
CA GLY A 19 -42.08 -10.19 25.51
C GLY A 19 -42.48 -10.34 26.98
N VAL A 20 -41.57 -10.84 27.80
CA VAL A 20 -41.73 -10.93 29.26
C VAL A 20 -41.81 -9.55 29.91
N ASP A 21 -40.94 -8.62 29.50
CA ASP A 21 -40.96 -7.24 29.98
C ASP A 21 -42.26 -6.53 29.60
N MET A 22 -42.85 -6.83 28.44
CA MET A 22 -44.16 -6.31 28.05
C MET A 22 -45.29 -6.87 28.93
N LEU A 23 -45.25 -8.15 29.26
CA LEU A 23 -46.22 -8.78 30.18
C LEU A 23 -46.09 -8.20 31.59
N SER A 24 -44.86 -8.01 32.06
CA SER A 24 -44.57 -7.33 33.32
C SER A 24 -45.08 -5.88 33.32
N LEU A 25 -44.72 -5.09 32.30
CA LEU A 25 -45.15 -3.69 32.15
C LEU A 25 -46.68 -3.58 32.18
N ALA A 26 -47.38 -4.45 31.46
CA ALA A 26 -48.83 -4.48 31.46
C ALA A 26 -49.43 -4.87 32.83
N SER A 27 -48.78 -5.78 33.58
CA SER A 27 -49.23 -6.15 34.93
C SER A 27 -49.10 -5.02 35.96
N ARG A 28 -48.21 -4.04 35.70
CA ARG A 28 -48.03 -2.86 36.57
C ARG A 28 -49.03 -1.74 36.28
N SER A 29 -49.74 -1.81 35.17
CA SER A 29 -50.63 -0.74 34.72
C SER A 29 -51.91 -0.66 35.55
N GLN A 30 -52.56 0.52 35.55
CA GLN A 30 -53.86 0.71 36.21
C GLN A 30 -55.04 0.04 35.46
N TRP A 31 -54.79 -0.56 34.30
CA TRP A 31 -55.80 -1.17 33.44
C TRP A 31 -56.02 -2.64 33.77
N ARG A 32 -57.24 -3.15 33.55
CA ARG A 32 -57.52 -4.59 33.72
C ARG A 32 -57.14 -5.34 32.45
N ILE A 33 -55.89 -5.76 32.36
CA ILE A 33 -55.35 -6.41 31.16
C ILE A 33 -55.30 -7.93 31.35
N GLN A 34 -55.88 -8.68 30.41
CA GLN A 34 -55.66 -10.12 30.30
C GLN A 34 -54.29 -10.35 29.66
N LEU A 35 -53.39 -11.01 30.39
CA LEU A 35 -52.02 -11.28 29.95
C LEU A 35 -51.94 -12.68 29.36
N LEU A 36 -51.74 -12.75 28.05
CA LEU A 36 -51.58 -13.98 27.31
C LEU A 36 -50.19 -14.08 26.73
N GLY A 37 -49.60 -15.25 26.90
CA GLY A 37 -48.30 -15.61 26.37
C GLY A 37 -48.41 -16.54 25.17
N ILE A 38 -47.45 -16.45 24.25
CA ILE A 38 -47.26 -17.42 23.17
C ILE A 38 -45.84 -17.99 23.25
N LYS A 39 -45.66 -19.28 22.93
CA LYS A 39 -44.35 -19.94 22.86
C LYS A 39 -43.88 -20.01 21.40
N GLY A 40 -42.57 -20.00 21.17
CA GLY A 40 -41.96 -20.05 19.83
C GLY A 40 -40.86 -19.02 19.59
N GLY A 41 -40.50 -18.25 20.62
CA GLY A 41 -39.43 -17.26 20.62
C GLY A 41 -39.71 -16.21 19.57
N TRP A 42 -38.75 -16.04 18.67
CA TRP A 42 -38.84 -15.04 17.61
C TRP A 42 -39.93 -15.46 16.61
N ASN A 43 -40.01 -16.76 16.29
CA ASN A 43 -41.01 -17.31 15.37
C ASN A 43 -42.40 -17.53 16.00
N ALA A 44 -42.71 -16.91 17.15
CA ALA A 44 -44.01 -17.04 17.80
C ALA A 44 -45.13 -16.59 16.84
N ASN A 45 -45.90 -17.56 16.33
CA ASN A 45 -46.93 -17.33 15.34
C ASN A 45 -48.31 -17.76 15.85
N LEU A 46 -49.23 -16.80 15.94
CA LEU A 46 -50.59 -17.06 16.46
C LEU A 46 -51.41 -18.00 15.58
N ASP A 47 -51.06 -18.14 14.31
CA ASP A 47 -51.78 -19.02 13.40
C ASP A 47 -51.50 -20.50 13.69
N VAL A 48 -50.42 -20.82 14.42
CA VAL A 48 -49.96 -22.19 14.68
C VAL A 48 -49.73 -22.53 16.15
N ALA A 49 -49.59 -21.53 17.02
CA ALA A 49 -49.28 -21.74 18.44
C ALA A 49 -50.45 -21.40 19.37
N SER A 50 -50.57 -22.19 20.45
CA SER A 50 -51.53 -21.95 21.51
C SER A 50 -51.18 -20.71 22.35
N LEU A 51 -52.21 -20.05 22.86
CA LEU A 51 -52.11 -18.95 23.81
C LEU A 51 -52.23 -19.47 25.24
N TYR A 52 -51.35 -19.01 26.12
CA TYR A 52 -51.30 -19.42 27.52
C TYR A 52 -51.62 -18.24 28.43
N CYS A 53 -52.44 -18.46 29.45
CA CYS A 53 -52.67 -17.43 30.46
C CYS A 53 -51.43 -17.31 31.37
N VAL A 54 -50.96 -16.08 31.60
CA VAL A 54 -49.89 -15.81 32.57
C VAL A 54 -50.53 -15.33 33.87
N PRO A 55 -50.41 -16.08 34.99
CA PRO A 55 -51.00 -15.65 36.25
C PRO A 55 -50.32 -14.39 36.78
N GLU A 56 -51.12 -13.44 37.26
CA GLU A 56 -50.62 -12.18 37.83
C GLU A 56 -49.68 -12.41 39.03
N SER A 57 -49.94 -13.44 39.84
CA SER A 57 -49.07 -13.84 40.95
C SER A 57 -47.67 -14.25 40.50
N VAL A 58 -47.54 -14.82 39.30
CA VAL A 58 -46.24 -15.20 38.72
C VAL A 58 -45.47 -13.95 38.31
N LEU A 59 -46.15 -12.98 37.68
CA LEU A 59 -45.53 -11.71 37.29
C LEU A 59 -45.16 -10.84 38.49
N GLN A 60 -45.97 -10.83 39.55
CA GLN A 60 -45.62 -10.17 40.81
C GLN A 60 -44.38 -10.79 41.46
N THR A 61 -44.31 -12.13 41.51
CA THR A 61 -43.13 -12.85 42.02
C THR A 61 -41.90 -12.55 41.17
N PHE A 62 -42.07 -12.53 39.84
CA PHE A 62 -41.01 -12.18 38.91
C PHE A 62 -40.53 -10.74 39.10
N GLU A 63 -41.43 -9.77 39.31
CA GLU A 63 -41.06 -8.38 39.60
C GLU A 63 -40.30 -8.22 40.92
N GLU A 64 -40.74 -8.93 41.96
CA GLU A 64 -40.03 -8.96 43.25
C GLU A 64 -38.62 -9.54 43.10
N GLN A 65 -38.47 -10.62 42.33
CA GLN A 65 -37.18 -11.22 41.99
C GLN A 65 -36.33 -10.27 41.13
N ARG A 66 -36.94 -9.55 40.19
CA ARG A 66 -36.28 -8.56 39.32
C ARG A 66 -35.71 -7.39 40.11
N GLN A 67 -36.47 -6.87 41.06
CA GLN A 67 -36.02 -5.81 41.98
C GLN A 67 -34.86 -6.27 42.89
N GLN A 68 -34.77 -7.57 43.17
CA GLN A 68 -33.70 -8.17 43.97
C GLN A 68 -32.51 -8.67 43.14
N GLY A 69 -32.60 -8.57 41.81
CA GLY A 69 -31.56 -9.07 40.90
C GLY A 69 -31.45 -10.60 40.85
N MET A 70 -32.58 -11.30 40.97
CA MET A 70 -32.67 -12.76 40.88
C MET A 70 -33.81 -13.20 39.96
N ALA A 71 -34.20 -12.39 38.98
CA ALA A 71 -35.29 -12.72 38.08
C ALA A 71 -34.90 -13.90 37.18
N ASP A 72 -35.67 -14.98 37.25
CA ASP A 72 -35.64 -16.08 36.29
C ASP A 72 -36.77 -15.88 35.28
N TYR A 73 -36.40 -15.36 34.12
CA TYR A 73 -37.34 -15.09 33.04
C TYR A 73 -37.95 -16.39 32.46
N SER A 74 -37.28 -17.54 32.58
CA SER A 74 -37.80 -18.83 32.10
C SER A 74 -38.95 -19.36 32.96
N ALA A 75 -39.02 -18.95 34.23
CA ALA A 75 -40.07 -19.34 35.16
C ALA A 75 -41.47 -18.88 34.69
N ILE A 76 -41.56 -17.77 33.96
CA ILE A 76 -42.82 -17.26 33.40
C ILE A 76 -43.33 -18.22 32.30
N ALA A 77 -42.45 -18.64 31.40
CA ALA A 77 -42.79 -19.59 30.33
C ALA A 77 -43.19 -20.97 30.88
N GLN A 78 -42.60 -21.39 32.00
CA GLN A 78 -42.91 -22.64 32.69
C GLN A 78 -44.23 -22.58 33.47
N ALA A 79 -44.56 -21.43 34.07
CA ALA A 79 -45.79 -21.24 34.84
C ALA A 79 -47.04 -21.03 33.95
N ALA A 80 -46.85 -20.67 32.69
CA ALA A 80 -47.91 -20.53 31.70
C ALA A 80 -48.33 -21.91 31.12
N ILE A 81 -49.19 -22.62 31.86
CA ILE A 81 -49.56 -24.02 31.57
C ILE A 81 -51.00 -24.14 31.00
N GLN A 82 -51.85 -23.14 31.23
CA GLN A 82 -53.26 -23.21 30.84
C GLN A 82 -53.53 -22.46 29.54
N GLU A 83 -54.00 -23.19 28.53
CA GLU A 83 -54.46 -22.58 27.28
C GLU A 83 -55.65 -21.64 27.54
N ALA A 84 -55.64 -20.48 26.89
CA ALA A 84 -56.64 -19.45 27.07
C ALA A 84 -56.92 -18.70 25.78
N THR A 85 -58.17 -18.26 25.62
CA THR A 85 -58.56 -17.38 24.50
C THR A 85 -58.65 -15.93 24.97
N PRO A 86 -58.42 -14.95 24.08
CA PRO A 86 -58.65 -13.55 24.39
C PRO A 86 -60.10 -13.29 24.79
N LYS A 87 -60.33 -12.66 25.94
CA LYS A 87 -61.65 -12.34 26.50
C LYS A 87 -62.05 -10.88 26.29
N ALA A 88 -61.09 -9.97 26.12
CA ALA A 88 -61.37 -8.57 25.85
C ALA A 88 -61.76 -8.34 24.38
N ASN A 89 -62.48 -7.23 24.13
CA ASN A 89 -62.82 -6.79 22.78
C ASN A 89 -61.64 -6.11 22.07
N VAL A 90 -60.66 -5.61 22.82
CA VAL A 90 -59.46 -4.98 22.27
C VAL A 90 -58.26 -5.88 22.57
N ILE A 91 -57.56 -6.29 21.52
CA ILE A 91 -56.39 -7.17 21.61
C ILE A 91 -55.16 -6.40 21.18
N ILE A 92 -54.16 -6.33 22.07
CA ILE A 92 -52.86 -5.72 21.84
C ILE A 92 -51.86 -6.83 21.49
N LEU A 93 -51.21 -6.72 20.34
CA LEU A 93 -50.17 -7.64 19.91
C LEU A 93 -48.80 -7.00 20.10
N GLY A 94 -47.99 -7.61 20.96
CA GLY A 94 -46.63 -7.22 21.25
C GLY A 94 -45.65 -8.28 20.77
N ASN A 95 -44.88 -7.96 19.73
CA ASN A 95 -43.83 -8.84 19.23
C ASN A 95 -44.27 -10.26 18.79
N VAL A 96 -45.44 -10.39 18.16
CA VAL A 96 -45.97 -11.69 17.68
C VAL A 96 -46.31 -11.63 16.18
N PHE A 97 -45.91 -12.66 15.42
CA PHE A 97 -46.22 -12.79 14.00
C PHE A 97 -47.59 -13.45 13.79
N THR A 98 -48.36 -12.99 12.79
CA THR A 98 -49.65 -13.62 12.43
C THR A 98 -50.28 -13.03 11.17
N GLN A 99 -50.92 -13.88 10.37
CA GLN A 99 -51.62 -13.53 9.13
C GLN A 99 -53.12 -13.85 9.17
N VAL A 100 -53.54 -14.99 9.74
CA VAL A 100 -54.92 -15.50 9.60
C VAL A 100 -55.78 -15.20 10.83
N LEU A 101 -55.27 -15.41 12.03
CA LEU A 101 -56.05 -15.33 13.27
C LEU A 101 -56.59 -13.91 13.59
N PRO A 102 -55.85 -12.81 13.32
CA PRO A 102 -56.35 -11.45 13.46
C PRO A 102 -57.56 -11.15 12.58
N LEU A 103 -57.58 -11.65 11.35
CA LEU A 103 -58.71 -11.47 10.44
C LEU A 103 -59.97 -12.15 11.02
N LEU A 104 -59.80 -13.33 11.62
CA LEU A 104 -60.89 -14.03 12.30
C LEU A 104 -61.37 -13.30 13.56
N TRP A 105 -60.46 -12.70 14.33
CA TRP A 105 -60.83 -11.90 15.51
C TRP A 105 -61.51 -10.58 15.13
N GLU A 106 -61.04 -9.90 14.09
CA GLU A 106 -61.68 -8.69 13.55
C GLU A 106 -63.07 -9.01 12.98
N GLN A 107 -63.25 -10.13 12.27
CA GLN A 107 -64.55 -10.63 11.82
C GLN A 107 -65.48 -10.99 13.00
N ALA A 108 -64.92 -11.43 14.12
CA ALA A 108 -65.65 -11.67 15.36
C ALA A 108 -65.95 -10.37 16.16
N GLY A 109 -65.65 -9.20 15.59
CA GLY A 109 -65.94 -7.89 16.18
C GLY A 109 -64.91 -7.39 17.19
N LYS A 110 -63.70 -7.96 17.21
CA LYS A 110 -62.59 -7.49 18.08
C LYS A 110 -61.75 -6.42 17.38
N THR A 111 -61.20 -5.51 18.15
CA THR A 111 -60.28 -4.45 17.68
C THR A 111 -58.84 -4.86 17.95
N LEU A 112 -57.99 -4.85 16.94
CA LEU A 112 -56.58 -5.22 17.06
C LEU A 112 -55.67 -3.98 17.12
N VAL A 113 -54.74 -3.95 18.08
CA VAL A 113 -53.70 -2.94 18.22
C VAL A 113 -52.34 -3.61 18.09
N ARG A 114 -51.64 -3.36 16.98
CA ARG A 114 -50.26 -3.83 16.79
C ARG A 114 -49.29 -2.75 17.25
N LEU A 115 -48.39 -3.09 18.17
CA LEU A 115 -47.44 -2.15 18.77
C LEU A 115 -46.23 -1.84 17.86
N ASN A 116 -45.98 -2.66 16.84
CA ASN A 116 -44.85 -2.52 15.90
C ASN A 116 -45.17 -1.64 14.69
N LYS A 117 -45.31 -0.31 14.87
CA LYS A 117 -45.70 0.61 13.77
C LYS A 117 -44.61 1.57 13.29
N ALA A 118 -43.52 1.82 14.01
CA ALA A 118 -42.48 2.77 13.60
C ALA A 118 -41.07 2.15 13.66
N PRO A 119 -40.18 2.44 12.70
CA PRO A 119 -38.79 1.95 12.71
C PRO A 119 -37.92 2.54 13.83
N THR A 120 -38.42 3.53 14.57
CA THR A 120 -37.69 4.26 15.62
C THR A 120 -38.13 3.93 17.04
N GLN A 121 -39.05 2.97 17.22
CA GLN A 121 -39.67 2.66 18.51
C GLN A 121 -39.92 1.14 18.63
N THR A 122 -39.55 0.54 19.76
CA THR A 122 -39.79 -0.90 20.02
C THR A 122 -41.22 -1.16 20.52
N ALA A 123 -41.68 -2.42 20.45
CA ALA A 123 -43.00 -2.81 20.94
C ALA A 123 -43.21 -2.45 22.42
N ILE A 124 -42.18 -2.61 23.25
CA ILE A 124 -42.23 -2.29 24.67
C ILE A 124 -42.27 -0.77 24.92
N GLN A 125 -41.56 0.04 24.11
CA GLN A 125 -41.65 1.51 24.16
C GLN A 125 -43.04 1.98 23.74
N ALA A 126 -43.60 1.39 22.68
CA ALA A 126 -44.95 1.69 22.23
C ALA A 126 -46.01 1.28 23.27
N LEU A 127 -45.81 0.14 23.96
CA LEU A 127 -46.69 -0.30 25.03
C LEU A 127 -46.61 0.64 26.25
N SER A 128 -45.41 1.08 26.62
CA SER A 128 -45.18 2.04 27.71
C SER A 128 -45.91 3.36 27.48
N GLU A 129 -45.78 3.92 26.27
CA GLU A 129 -46.50 5.13 25.89
C GLU A 129 -48.02 4.91 25.90
N TRP A 130 -48.47 3.78 25.38
CA TRP A 130 -49.89 3.45 25.28
C TRP A 130 -50.55 3.27 26.65
N LEU A 131 -49.86 2.60 27.58
CA LEU A 131 -50.32 2.42 28.96
C LEU A 131 -50.10 3.65 29.85
N SER A 132 -49.33 4.63 29.38
CA SER A 132 -48.81 5.75 30.20
C SER A 132 -48.01 5.26 31.42
N GLU A 133 -47.31 4.14 31.28
CA GLU A 133 -46.48 3.52 32.31
C GLU A 133 -45.00 3.62 31.93
N PRO A 134 -44.13 4.21 32.76
CA PRO A 134 -42.72 4.38 32.41
C PRO A 134 -41.96 3.05 32.42
N LEU A 135 -41.06 2.89 31.46
CA LEU A 135 -40.09 1.78 31.48
C LEU A 135 -39.17 1.90 32.70
N SER A 136 -38.93 0.79 33.36
CA SER A 136 -37.82 0.66 34.31
C SER A 136 -36.48 0.81 33.58
N GLU A 137 -35.40 1.04 34.34
CA GLU A 137 -34.06 1.18 33.75
C GLU A 137 -33.63 -0.06 32.94
N LEU A 138 -34.03 -1.26 33.37
CA LEU A 138 -33.73 -2.53 32.70
C LEU A 138 -34.56 -2.70 31.40
N GLU A 139 -35.84 -2.38 31.45
CA GLU A 139 -36.72 -2.43 30.26
C GLU A 139 -36.32 -1.40 29.21
N LEU A 140 -35.89 -0.20 29.65
CA LEU A 140 -35.34 0.82 28.76
C LEU A 140 -34.02 0.35 28.13
N ALA A 141 -33.20 -0.36 28.90
CA ALA A 141 -31.97 -1.00 28.45
C ALA A 141 -32.24 -2.05 27.35
N HIS A 142 -33.16 -2.98 27.60
CA HIS A 142 -33.56 -4.01 26.64
C HIS A 142 -34.19 -3.38 25.39
N ALA A 143 -35.06 -2.38 25.55
CA ALA A 143 -35.64 -1.63 24.44
C ALA A 143 -34.59 -0.87 23.61
N THR A 144 -33.56 -0.32 24.25
CA THR A 144 -32.46 0.38 23.57
C THR A 144 -31.58 -0.61 22.82
N PHE A 145 -31.26 -1.74 23.44
CA PHE A 145 -30.50 -2.82 22.79
C PHE A 145 -31.25 -3.38 21.57
N GLU A 146 -32.56 -3.63 21.75
CA GLU A 146 -33.49 -4.09 20.71
C GLU A 146 -33.58 -3.08 19.55
N ARG A 147 -33.77 -1.79 19.82
CA ARG A 147 -33.87 -0.73 18.79
C ARG A 147 -32.56 -0.52 18.03
N ASP A 148 -31.44 -0.50 18.75
CA ASP A 148 -30.21 0.09 18.25
C ASP A 148 -29.23 -0.97 17.68
N TYR A 149 -29.24 -2.21 18.19
CA TYR A 149 -28.18 -3.20 17.91
C TYR A 149 -28.62 -4.46 17.19
N ILE A 150 -29.86 -4.92 17.37
CA ILE A 150 -30.38 -6.12 16.69
C ILE A 150 -31.10 -5.67 15.40
N PRO A 151 -30.58 -6.00 14.21
CA PRO A 151 -31.23 -5.58 12.97
C PRO A 151 -32.61 -6.24 12.85
N GLY A 152 -33.67 -5.43 12.99
CA GLY A 152 -35.10 -5.67 12.71
C GLY A 152 -35.77 -6.97 13.16
N LEU A 153 -35.11 -7.79 13.98
CA LEU A 153 -35.75 -8.80 14.84
C LEU A 153 -36.20 -8.24 16.19
N ALA A 154 -35.98 -6.93 16.38
CA ALA A 154 -36.71 -6.05 17.29
C ALA A 154 -38.25 -6.10 17.17
N ARG A 155 -38.79 -6.88 16.23
CA ARG A 155 -40.21 -7.18 16.13
C ARG A 155 -40.62 -8.40 16.94
N GLU A 156 -39.71 -9.16 17.54
CA GLU A 156 -40.02 -10.46 18.16
C GLU A 156 -39.36 -10.67 19.55
N GLY A 157 -38.38 -9.84 19.95
CA GLY A 157 -37.79 -9.76 21.30
C GLY A 157 -36.41 -10.40 21.44
N ILE A 158 -35.92 -10.74 22.64
CA ILE A 158 -34.61 -11.42 22.89
C ILE A 158 -34.85 -12.79 23.54
N PRO A 159 -34.45 -13.96 23.03
CA PRO A 159 -35.01 -15.23 23.52
C PRO A 159 -34.49 -15.68 24.90
N LEU A 160 -35.29 -16.49 25.59
CA LEU A 160 -34.99 -17.11 26.88
C LEU A 160 -34.72 -18.60 26.70
N VAL A 161 -33.51 -19.06 27.01
CA VAL A 161 -33.20 -20.50 27.06
C VAL A 161 -33.26 -20.99 28.51
N ALA A 162 -33.87 -22.15 28.74
CA ALA A 162 -34.03 -22.75 30.06
C ALA A 162 -33.06 -23.91 30.26
N THR A 163 -32.30 -23.93 31.36
CA THR A 163 -31.63 -25.12 31.91
C THR A 163 -31.64 -25.11 33.44
N GLU A 164 -31.68 -26.30 34.08
CA GLU A 164 -32.05 -26.52 35.49
C GLU A 164 -30.96 -26.18 36.55
N GLU A 165 -29.76 -25.74 36.18
CA GLU A 165 -28.64 -25.61 37.12
C GLU A 165 -28.06 -24.20 37.23
N ALA A 166 -28.70 -23.32 38.03
CA ALA A 166 -28.06 -22.10 38.53
C ALA A 166 -28.71 -21.58 39.82
N ARG A 167 -28.32 -22.12 40.98
CA ARG A 167 -28.60 -21.53 42.29
C ARG A 167 -27.30 -21.43 43.09
N GLU A 168 -26.79 -20.20 43.32
CA GLU A 168 -26.30 -19.70 44.63
C GLU A 168 -25.44 -18.41 44.58
N LYS A 169 -25.90 -17.39 45.32
CA LYS A 169 -25.21 -16.34 46.15
C LYS A 169 -25.67 -14.90 45.88
N PRO A 170 -25.84 -14.00 46.88
CA PRO A 170 -26.24 -12.60 46.67
C PRO A 170 -25.06 -11.61 46.75
N LEU A 171 -25.16 -10.42 46.11
CA LEU A 171 -24.42 -9.22 46.53
C LEU A 171 -25.14 -7.92 46.11
N ALA A 172 -24.91 -6.86 46.87
CA ALA A 172 -25.76 -5.69 47.08
C ALA A 172 -25.35 -4.40 46.31
N SER A 173 -26.38 -3.58 46.06
CA SER A 173 -26.48 -2.11 45.92
C SER A 173 -25.37 -1.28 45.22
N ALA A 174 -25.78 -0.47 44.24
CA ALA A 174 -25.46 0.96 44.18
C ALA A 174 -26.37 1.75 43.21
N VAL A 175 -26.90 2.86 43.71
CA VAL A 175 -27.66 3.90 42.99
C VAL A 175 -26.76 5.13 42.82
N ASN A 176 -26.59 5.64 41.59
CA ASN A 176 -26.78 7.06 41.22
C ASN A 176 -26.48 7.36 39.74
N THR A 177 -27.17 8.38 39.25
CA THR A 177 -27.53 8.71 37.86
C THR A 177 -26.52 9.57 37.09
N THR A 178 -26.33 9.26 35.80
CA THR A 178 -26.41 10.11 34.57
C THR A 178 -25.40 9.62 33.51
N ALA A 179 -25.91 9.39 32.29
CA ALA A 179 -25.26 8.69 31.15
C ALA A 179 -25.03 7.18 31.37
N ILE A 180 -26.10 6.40 31.22
CA ILE A 180 -26.04 4.92 31.30
C ILE A 180 -25.29 4.41 30.07
N SER A 181 -24.08 3.86 30.23
CA SER A 181 -23.35 3.24 29.13
C SER A 181 -23.92 1.84 28.84
N LEU A 182 -23.71 1.27 27.64
CA LEU A 182 -24.07 -0.13 27.32
C LEU A 182 -23.51 -1.12 28.37
N THR A 183 -22.41 -0.75 29.03
CA THR A 183 -21.85 -1.46 30.18
C THR A 183 -22.78 -1.46 31.37
N ASP A 184 -23.34 -0.31 31.76
CA ASP A 184 -24.28 -0.25 32.88
C ASP A 184 -25.56 -1.00 32.52
N ILE A 185 -25.96 -0.98 31.25
CA ILE A 185 -27.11 -1.73 30.72
C ILE A 185 -26.87 -3.25 30.82
N LEU A 186 -25.79 -3.76 30.21
CA LEU A 186 -25.46 -5.19 30.16
C LEU A 186 -24.97 -5.72 31.51
N GLN A 187 -24.22 -4.94 32.28
CA GLN A 187 -23.73 -5.33 33.60
C GLN A 187 -24.86 -5.26 34.64
N ARG A 188 -25.84 -4.37 34.51
CA ARG A 188 -27.08 -4.42 35.33
C ARG A 188 -27.98 -5.58 34.91
N SER A 189 -28.18 -5.85 33.61
CA SER A 189 -28.87 -7.07 33.13
C SER A 189 -28.19 -8.33 33.68
N TRP A 190 -26.87 -8.49 33.47
CA TRP A 190 -26.10 -9.64 33.96
C TRP A 190 -26.00 -9.76 35.49
N GLN A 191 -26.00 -8.64 36.24
CA GLN A 191 -25.99 -8.68 37.71
C GLN A 191 -27.37 -8.94 38.31
N LEU A 192 -28.45 -8.60 37.59
CA LEU A 192 -29.85 -8.80 38.00
C LEU A 192 -30.45 -10.15 37.53
N GLU A 193 -29.80 -10.84 36.61
CA GLU A 193 -30.20 -12.15 36.05
C GLU A 193 -29.45 -13.31 36.72
N ARG A 194 -29.48 -13.40 38.05
CA ARG A 194 -29.03 -14.63 38.74
C ARG A 194 -30.03 -15.77 38.50
N GLY A 195 -29.89 -16.44 37.38
CA GLY A 195 -30.68 -17.63 37.03
C GLY A 195 -30.78 -17.92 35.54
N VAL A 196 -30.47 -16.95 34.66
CA VAL A 196 -30.52 -17.17 33.21
C VAL A 196 -29.13 -17.59 32.71
N CYS A 197 -29.01 -18.88 32.42
CA CYS A 197 -27.97 -19.53 31.61
C CYS A 197 -26.50 -19.39 32.07
N HIS A 198 -25.95 -20.48 32.60
CA HIS A 198 -24.60 -20.86 32.16
C HIS A 198 -24.73 -21.33 30.70
N CYS A 199 -24.09 -20.59 29.78
CA CYS A 199 -24.07 -20.87 28.34
C CYS A 199 -23.23 -22.11 27.97
N ASP A 200 -23.22 -23.16 28.80
CA ASP A 200 -22.31 -24.29 28.64
C ASP A 200 -22.91 -25.46 27.84
N GLU A 201 -24.24 -25.52 27.67
CA GLU A 201 -24.92 -26.70 27.05
C GLU A 201 -25.64 -26.45 25.71
N LEU A 202 -25.84 -25.21 25.28
CA LEU A 202 -26.20 -24.93 23.88
C LEU A 202 -24.97 -25.19 23.00
N ILE A 203 -25.13 -25.77 21.81
CA ILE A 203 -24.01 -26.05 20.90
C ILE A 203 -23.29 -24.75 20.57
N ASP A 204 -22.22 -24.48 21.27
CA ASP A 204 -21.47 -23.24 21.20
C ASP A 204 -20.87 -23.09 19.79
N PHE A 205 -20.99 -21.91 19.17
CA PHE A 205 -20.25 -21.62 17.93
C PHE A 205 -18.74 -21.72 18.16
N SER A 206 -18.27 -21.64 19.41
CA SER A 206 -16.90 -22.00 19.81
C SER A 206 -16.54 -23.46 19.55
N ARG A 207 -17.49 -24.36 19.20
CA ARG A 207 -17.18 -25.70 18.69
C ARG A 207 -16.82 -25.69 17.21
N PHE A 208 -17.34 -24.75 16.43
CA PHE A 208 -16.92 -24.54 15.05
C PHE A 208 -15.65 -23.70 14.99
N GLU A 209 -14.77 -24.01 14.05
CA GLU A 209 -13.61 -23.17 13.79
C GLU A 209 -14.01 -22.05 12.84
N ALA A 210 -13.57 -20.84 13.14
CA ALA A 210 -13.84 -19.67 12.31
C ALA A 210 -12.53 -19.22 11.69
N ILE A 211 -12.57 -18.87 10.40
CA ILE A 211 -11.46 -18.16 9.79
C ILE A 211 -11.70 -16.67 10.01
N ASP A 212 -10.81 -16.05 10.79
CA ASP A 212 -10.81 -14.60 11.02
C ASP A 212 -9.86 -13.96 10.02
N LEU A 213 -10.44 -13.21 9.08
CA LEU A 213 -9.74 -12.44 8.05
C LEU A 213 -9.54 -10.96 8.44
N ASP A 214 -9.45 -10.67 9.73
CA ASP A 214 -9.40 -9.34 10.34
C ASP A 214 -10.67 -8.49 10.12
N ASP A 215 -11.12 -8.31 8.88
CA ASP A 215 -12.32 -7.56 8.53
C ASP A 215 -13.61 -8.38 8.69
N ILE A 216 -13.52 -9.70 8.52
CA ILE A 216 -14.67 -10.62 8.53
C ILE A 216 -14.33 -11.96 9.20
N ARG A 217 -15.29 -12.52 9.95
CA ARG A 217 -15.25 -13.90 10.44
C ARG A 217 -16.09 -14.82 9.56
N LEU A 218 -15.51 -15.92 9.12
CA LEU A 218 -16.12 -16.91 8.24
C LEU A 218 -16.39 -18.20 9.00
N TYR A 219 -17.61 -18.73 8.88
CA TYR A 219 -18.04 -19.98 9.50
C TYR A 219 -18.65 -20.92 8.46
N LEU A 220 -18.36 -22.22 8.60
CA LEU A 220 -18.99 -23.29 7.84
C LEU A 220 -19.67 -24.25 8.82
N VAL A 221 -20.99 -24.40 8.69
CA VAL A 221 -21.79 -25.33 9.50
C VAL A 221 -22.31 -26.43 8.58
N ASP A 222 -21.62 -27.58 8.59
CA ASP A 222 -22.06 -28.76 7.85
C ASP A 222 -22.92 -29.65 8.75
N GLU A 223 -24.15 -29.94 8.32
CA GLU A 223 -25.07 -30.82 9.04
C GLU A 223 -24.44 -32.20 9.31
N ASN A 224 -23.60 -32.71 8.39
CA ASN A 224 -22.90 -33.99 8.56
C ASN A 224 -21.88 -33.98 9.70
N ALA A 225 -21.44 -32.80 10.17
CA ALA A 225 -20.48 -32.64 11.25
C ALA A 225 -21.15 -32.49 12.63
N LEU A 226 -22.49 -32.50 12.69
CA LEU A 226 -23.28 -32.35 13.90
C LEU A 226 -23.80 -33.70 14.40
N ASP A 227 -24.04 -33.79 15.71
CA ASP A 227 -24.51 -35.02 16.37
C ASP A 227 -25.96 -35.36 15.99
N SER A 228 -26.79 -34.35 15.67
CA SER A 228 -28.17 -34.53 15.25
C SER A 228 -28.67 -33.46 14.27
N HIS A 229 -29.76 -33.77 13.54
CA HIS A 229 -30.46 -32.80 12.70
C HIS A 229 -31.12 -31.66 13.51
N ASP A 230 -31.54 -31.96 14.74
CA ASP A 230 -32.16 -30.98 15.64
C ASP A 230 -31.16 -29.90 16.04
N ASP A 231 -29.90 -30.28 16.24
CA ASP A 231 -28.77 -29.37 16.50
C ASP A 231 -28.52 -28.40 15.34
N TYR A 232 -28.53 -28.93 14.11
CA TYR A 232 -28.40 -28.13 12.89
C TYR A 232 -29.56 -27.14 12.76
N THR A 233 -30.78 -27.59 13.00
CA THR A 233 -31.99 -26.77 12.97
C THR A 233 -31.94 -25.67 14.04
N CYS A 234 -31.49 -26.01 15.26
CA CYS A 234 -31.30 -25.07 16.35
C CYS A 234 -30.29 -23.98 15.99
N LEU A 235 -29.11 -24.35 15.45
CA LEU A 235 -28.08 -23.39 15.03
C LEU A 235 -28.58 -22.43 13.94
N LYS A 236 -29.28 -22.97 12.94
CA LYS A 236 -29.89 -22.23 11.84
C LYS A 236 -30.96 -21.23 12.31
N GLN A 237 -31.67 -21.54 13.39
CA GLN A 237 -32.71 -20.66 13.94
C GLN A 237 -32.14 -19.60 14.90
N THR A 238 -30.98 -19.87 15.51
CA THR A 238 -30.42 -19.04 16.61
C THR A 238 -29.20 -18.21 16.21
N PHE A 239 -28.81 -18.15 14.92
CA PHE A 239 -27.63 -17.38 14.47
C PHE A 239 -27.67 -15.91 14.92
N LEU A 240 -28.82 -15.26 14.74
CA LEU A 240 -29.02 -13.86 15.12
C LEU A 240 -29.04 -13.66 16.63
N ASP A 241 -29.61 -14.61 17.37
CA ASP A 241 -29.58 -14.62 18.82
C ASP A 241 -28.14 -14.68 19.33
N ARG A 242 -27.26 -15.35 18.58
CA ARG A 242 -25.85 -15.59 18.93
C ARG A 242 -24.90 -14.57 18.32
N LEU A 243 -25.43 -13.49 17.73
CA LEU A 243 -24.58 -12.46 17.13
C LEU A 243 -23.58 -11.87 18.14
N HIS A 244 -24.04 -11.71 19.39
CA HIS A 244 -23.23 -11.25 20.51
C HIS A 244 -22.14 -12.26 20.93
N LEU A 245 -22.37 -13.57 20.75
CA LEU A 245 -21.39 -14.63 21.06
C LEU A 245 -20.23 -14.67 20.06
N PHE A 246 -20.46 -14.26 18.79
CA PHE A 246 -19.36 -14.11 17.83
C PHE A 246 -18.34 -13.06 18.26
N HIS A 247 -18.67 -12.19 19.21
CA HIS A 247 -17.75 -11.24 19.83
C HIS A 247 -17.29 -11.66 21.24
N ALA A 248 -17.77 -12.79 21.78
CA ALA A 248 -17.63 -13.16 23.20
C ALA A 248 -16.45 -14.10 23.53
N ASN A 249 -15.84 -14.78 22.55
CA ASN A 249 -14.65 -15.61 22.82
C ASN A 249 -13.45 -14.79 23.32
N GLU A 250 -13.49 -13.47 23.15
CA GLU A 250 -12.74 -12.53 23.97
C GLU A 250 -13.76 -11.68 24.71
N LYS A 251 -14.15 -12.07 25.94
CA LYS A 251 -15.15 -11.39 26.81
C LYS A 251 -14.92 -9.87 27.02
N LYS A 252 -13.87 -9.29 26.43
CA LYS A 252 -13.50 -7.87 26.47
C LYS A 252 -13.82 -7.12 25.18
N ASP A 253 -13.94 -7.74 24.00
CA ASP A 253 -13.84 -7.02 22.74
C ASP A 253 -15.12 -6.31 22.29
N GLY A 254 -16.29 -6.95 22.35
CA GLY A 254 -17.55 -6.27 21.99
C GLY A 254 -17.85 -5.08 22.91
N GLN A 255 -17.59 -5.26 24.21
CA GLN A 255 -17.73 -4.23 25.24
C GLN A 255 -16.68 -3.13 25.11
N ALA A 256 -15.40 -3.47 24.94
CA ALA A 256 -14.33 -2.49 24.75
C ALA A 256 -14.45 -1.76 23.40
N ALA A 257 -14.93 -2.42 22.35
CA ALA A 257 -15.21 -1.80 21.07
C ALA A 257 -16.34 -0.79 21.18
N TYR A 258 -17.43 -1.12 21.89
CA TYR A 258 -18.50 -0.18 22.16
C TYR A 258 -18.07 0.97 23.08
N GLN A 259 -17.50 0.68 24.25
CA GLN A 259 -17.00 1.70 25.18
C GLN A 259 -15.94 2.58 24.52
N GLY A 260 -15.07 1.99 23.69
CA GLY A 260 -14.09 2.68 22.87
C GLY A 260 -14.76 3.59 21.84
N ALA A 261 -15.77 3.10 21.13
CA ALA A 261 -16.51 3.90 20.16
C ALA A 261 -17.27 5.06 20.83
N ALA A 262 -17.96 4.78 21.94
CA ALA A 262 -18.70 5.76 22.72
C ALA A 262 -17.77 6.83 23.32
N SER A 263 -16.63 6.43 23.92
CA SER A 263 -15.64 7.37 24.48
C SER A 263 -14.95 8.22 23.41
N ARG A 264 -14.78 7.69 22.19
CA ARG A 264 -14.24 8.42 21.04
C ARG A 264 -15.29 9.22 20.28
N HIS A 265 -16.58 9.13 20.65
CA HIS A 265 -17.71 9.61 19.85
C HIS A 265 -17.58 9.19 18.38
N SER A 266 -17.22 7.93 18.13
CA SER A 266 -17.18 7.32 16.81
C SER A 266 -18.34 6.36 16.63
N PRO A 267 -18.85 6.15 15.39
CA PRO A 267 -19.84 5.13 15.13
C PRO A 267 -19.38 3.76 15.63
N PHE A 268 -20.24 3.04 16.34
CA PHE A 268 -19.98 1.65 16.70
C PHE A 268 -19.98 0.79 15.44
N LYS A 269 -18.95 -0.04 15.26
CA LYS A 269 -18.84 -0.98 14.15
C LYS A 269 -18.88 -2.39 14.69
N LEU A 270 -19.86 -3.17 14.24
CA LEU A 270 -19.87 -4.60 14.46
C LEU A 270 -18.86 -5.27 13.53
N LYS A 271 -18.10 -6.23 14.06
CA LYS A 271 -17.23 -7.05 13.22
C LYS A 271 -18.10 -7.87 12.28
N THR A 272 -17.78 -7.82 10.99
CA THR A 272 -18.58 -8.50 9.97
C THR A 272 -18.45 -10.02 10.15
N ALA A 273 -19.54 -10.75 9.96
CA ALA A 273 -19.55 -12.20 10.06
C ALA A 273 -20.38 -12.81 8.93
N MET A 274 -19.95 -13.98 8.45
CA MET A 274 -20.67 -14.77 7.45
C MET A 274 -20.68 -16.25 7.83
N VAL A 275 -21.83 -16.88 7.69
CA VAL A 275 -22.04 -18.30 7.96
C VAL A 275 -22.66 -18.97 6.74
N LEU A 276 -22.05 -20.09 6.34
CA LEU A 276 -22.59 -20.98 5.32
C LEU A 276 -23.12 -22.25 5.99
N PHE A 277 -24.41 -22.53 5.80
CA PHE A 277 -25.05 -23.75 6.30
C PHE A 277 -25.19 -24.77 5.18
N CYS A 278 -24.55 -25.93 5.33
CA CYS A 278 -24.58 -27.02 4.37
C CYS A 278 -25.51 -28.14 4.84
N LYS A 279 -26.43 -28.57 3.98
CA LYS A 279 -27.34 -29.68 4.26
C LYS A 279 -26.66 -31.02 4.09
N ALA A 280 -27.06 -32.04 4.86
CA ALA A 280 -26.55 -33.40 4.75
C ALA A 280 -26.69 -33.96 3.31
N GLY A 281 -25.60 -34.55 2.81
CA GLY A 281 -25.56 -35.19 1.49
C GLY A 281 -26.20 -36.59 1.51
N ALA A 282 -26.79 -37.00 0.38
CA ALA A 282 -27.46 -38.31 0.26
C ALA A 282 -26.52 -39.52 0.23
N ASP A 283 -25.23 -39.33 -0.08
CA ASP A 283 -24.21 -40.39 -0.16
C ASP A 283 -22.96 -40.04 0.66
N THR A 284 -22.95 -40.38 1.94
CA THR A 284 -21.81 -40.16 2.87
C THR A 284 -20.69 -41.20 2.74
N SER A 285 -20.73 -42.08 1.73
CA SER A 285 -19.73 -43.16 1.56
C SER A 285 -18.48 -42.75 0.78
N SER A 286 -18.47 -41.54 0.20
CA SER A 286 -17.30 -40.93 -0.45
C SER A 286 -16.37 -40.35 0.61
N SER A 287 -15.10 -40.78 0.60
CA SER A 287 -14.09 -40.37 1.58
C SER A 287 -13.79 -38.87 1.54
N LEU A 288 -14.48 -38.08 2.37
CA LEU A 288 -14.00 -36.95 3.19
C LEU A 288 -13.03 -35.92 2.57
N SER A 289 -12.98 -35.68 1.26
CA SER A 289 -11.91 -34.80 0.73
C SER A 289 -12.30 -33.73 -0.27
N ASP A 290 -13.50 -33.72 -0.84
CA ASP A 290 -13.87 -32.64 -1.76
C ASP A 290 -14.71 -31.55 -1.08
N HIS A 291 -14.04 -30.58 -0.46
CA HIS A 291 -14.64 -29.33 0.04
C HIS A 291 -15.51 -28.61 -1.03
N VAL A 292 -15.22 -28.81 -2.32
CA VAL A 292 -16.07 -28.33 -3.42
C VAL A 292 -17.47 -28.96 -3.35
N GLU A 293 -17.55 -30.25 -3.02
CA GLU A 293 -18.82 -30.95 -2.80
C GLU A 293 -19.55 -30.39 -1.57
N GLN A 294 -18.83 -30.08 -0.48
CA GLN A 294 -19.43 -29.45 0.71
C GLN A 294 -20.05 -28.08 0.39
N LEU A 295 -19.34 -27.22 -0.34
CA LEU A 295 -19.85 -25.90 -0.73
C LEU A 295 -21.03 -25.99 -1.70
N SER A 296 -21.10 -27.04 -2.52
CA SER A 296 -22.27 -27.28 -3.39
C SER A 296 -23.56 -27.62 -2.63
N ARG A 297 -23.45 -28.00 -1.34
CA ARG A 297 -24.57 -28.34 -0.45
C ARG A 297 -25.05 -27.16 0.40
N VAL A 298 -24.52 -25.96 0.22
CA VAL A 298 -24.97 -24.76 0.96
C VAL A 298 -26.44 -24.49 0.63
N GLU A 299 -27.30 -24.50 1.65
CA GLU A 299 -28.73 -24.20 1.52
C GLU A 299 -29.10 -22.83 2.09
N LEU A 300 -28.26 -22.28 2.96
CA LEU A 300 -28.50 -21.00 3.62
C LEU A 300 -27.17 -20.26 3.83
N ILE A 301 -27.19 -18.97 3.47
CA ILE A 301 -26.12 -18.01 3.71
C ILE A 301 -26.67 -16.96 4.66
N GLU A 302 -25.93 -16.69 5.74
CA GLU A 302 -26.25 -15.63 6.68
C GLU A 302 -25.06 -14.70 6.84
N PHE A 303 -25.32 -13.40 6.86
CA PHE A 303 -24.30 -12.37 6.84
C PHE A 303 -24.73 -11.18 7.69
N VAL A 304 -23.80 -10.65 8.49
CA VAL A 304 -24.02 -9.42 9.25
C VAL A 304 -22.87 -8.46 9.08
N THR A 305 -23.19 -7.19 8.84
CA THR A 305 -22.22 -6.10 8.70
C THR A 305 -22.76 -4.79 9.26
N SER A 306 -21.98 -3.72 9.17
CA SER A 306 -22.34 -2.38 9.63
C SER A 306 -23.31 -1.64 8.71
N GLN A 307 -24.00 -0.63 9.26
CA GLN A 307 -25.08 0.09 8.57
C GLN A 307 -24.65 0.78 7.25
N ASN A 308 -23.39 1.16 7.14
CA ASN A 308 -22.86 1.86 5.96
C ASN A 308 -22.88 1.01 4.68
N GLU A 309 -23.15 -0.30 4.76
CA GLU A 309 -23.24 -1.20 3.60
C GLU A 309 -24.69 -1.45 3.11
N GLN A 310 -25.68 -0.70 3.65
CA GLN A 310 -27.11 -0.90 3.35
C GLN A 310 -27.41 -0.98 1.85
N GLU A 311 -26.92 0.02 1.10
CA GLU A 311 -27.23 0.17 -0.32
C GLU A 311 -26.68 -0.99 -1.13
N ALA A 312 -25.47 -1.46 -0.79
CA ALA A 312 -24.85 -2.57 -1.51
C ALA A 312 -25.51 -3.92 -1.20
N ILE A 313 -25.94 -4.13 0.05
CA ILE A 313 -26.72 -5.31 0.43
C ILE A 313 -28.08 -5.30 -0.26
N ALA A 314 -28.75 -4.14 -0.28
CA ALA A 314 -30.02 -3.97 -0.99
C ALA A 314 -29.87 -4.22 -2.49
N ALA A 315 -28.76 -3.76 -3.10
CA ALA A 315 -28.47 -4.05 -4.50
C ALA A 315 -28.29 -5.56 -4.74
N LEU A 316 -27.54 -6.24 -3.89
CA LEU A 316 -27.34 -7.69 -3.99
C LEU A 316 -28.66 -8.48 -3.85
N ALA A 317 -29.51 -8.14 -2.89
CA ALA A 317 -30.80 -8.82 -2.72
C ALA A 317 -31.77 -8.60 -3.89
N ASN A 318 -31.61 -7.50 -4.63
CA ASN A 318 -32.41 -7.19 -5.81
C ASN A 318 -31.72 -7.61 -7.12
N ASP A 319 -30.61 -8.34 -7.05
CA ASP A 319 -29.90 -8.81 -8.23
C ASP A 319 -30.77 -9.81 -9.00
N THR A 320 -31.09 -9.47 -10.25
CA THR A 320 -31.86 -10.31 -11.16
C THR A 320 -31.23 -11.68 -11.40
N ALA A 321 -29.91 -11.83 -11.22
CA ALA A 321 -29.22 -13.12 -11.32
C ALA A 321 -29.63 -14.09 -10.19
N LEU A 322 -30.15 -13.57 -9.07
CA LEU A 322 -30.61 -14.38 -7.94
C LEU A 322 -32.11 -14.71 -8.01
N GLU A 323 -32.86 -14.07 -8.93
CA GLU A 323 -34.32 -14.18 -8.98
C GLU A 323 -34.78 -15.63 -9.23
N GLY A 324 -35.50 -16.19 -8.26
CA GLY A 324 -35.99 -17.56 -8.31
C GLY A 324 -34.93 -18.64 -8.02
N LEU A 325 -33.68 -18.26 -7.78
CA LEU A 325 -32.57 -19.13 -7.38
C LEU A 325 -32.22 -18.98 -5.90
N ALA A 326 -32.44 -17.82 -5.32
CA ALA A 326 -32.34 -17.60 -3.88
C ALA A 326 -33.53 -16.76 -3.39
N GLU A 327 -33.95 -17.01 -2.15
CA GLU A 327 -34.85 -16.13 -1.41
C GLU A 327 -34.02 -15.30 -0.44
N THR A 328 -33.94 -14.00 -0.69
CA THR A 328 -33.13 -13.09 0.11
C THR A 328 -33.99 -12.30 1.08
N THR A 329 -33.56 -12.23 2.33
CA THR A 329 -34.18 -11.39 3.38
C THR A 329 -33.12 -10.42 3.90
N ILE A 330 -33.44 -9.13 3.88
CA ILE A 330 -32.62 -8.10 4.50
C ILE A 330 -33.37 -7.58 5.72
N VAL A 331 -32.66 -7.51 6.83
CA VAL A 331 -33.15 -6.90 8.05
C VAL A 331 -32.14 -5.83 8.49
N SER A 332 -32.62 -4.63 8.81
CA SER A 332 -31.78 -3.46 9.08
C SER A 332 -32.04 -2.93 10.49
N GLY A 333 -30.97 -2.65 11.23
CA GLY A 333 -30.99 -1.99 12.53
C GLY A 333 -30.36 -0.60 12.44
N GLN A 334 -30.21 0.08 13.58
CA GLN A 334 -29.57 1.39 13.61
C GLN A 334 -28.07 1.31 13.30
N PHE A 335 -27.38 0.24 13.68
CA PHE A 335 -25.93 0.13 13.50
C PHE A 335 -25.48 -1.03 12.60
N SER A 336 -26.39 -1.92 12.20
CA SER A 336 -26.09 -3.14 11.46
C SER A 336 -27.12 -3.52 10.41
N HIS A 337 -26.68 -4.33 9.45
CA HIS A 337 -27.53 -5.05 8.51
C HIS A 337 -27.31 -6.54 8.65
N TYR A 338 -28.41 -7.28 8.64
CA TYR A 338 -28.43 -8.72 8.46
C TYR A 338 -28.96 -9.04 7.06
N PHE A 339 -28.25 -9.91 6.38
CA PHE A 339 -28.60 -10.47 5.10
C PHE A 339 -28.70 -11.98 5.23
N ARG A 340 -29.79 -12.53 4.71
CA ARG A 340 -30.05 -13.96 4.64
C ARG A 340 -30.33 -14.32 3.19
N ALA A 341 -29.72 -15.37 2.67
CA ALA A 341 -30.08 -15.95 1.39
C ALA A 341 -30.35 -17.45 1.53
N GLN A 342 -31.59 -17.86 1.31
CA GLN A 342 -31.99 -19.26 1.27
C GLN A 342 -31.96 -19.77 -0.17
N ILE A 343 -31.09 -20.73 -0.45
CA ILE A 343 -30.82 -21.20 -1.81
C ILE A 343 -31.93 -22.18 -2.25
N ARG A 344 -32.56 -21.90 -3.39
CA ARG A 344 -33.64 -22.72 -3.97
C ARG A 344 -33.07 -23.62 -5.06
N GLN A 345 -33.03 -24.93 -4.81
CA GLN A 345 -32.47 -25.92 -5.73
C GLN A 345 -33.19 -25.94 -7.09
N ARG A 346 -32.45 -25.72 -8.19
CA ARG A 346 -32.91 -25.99 -9.57
C ARG A 346 -31.99 -26.92 -10.37
N SER A 347 -30.68 -26.93 -10.13
CA SER A 347 -29.71 -27.94 -10.57
C SER A 347 -28.37 -27.76 -9.83
N VAL A 348 -27.48 -28.75 -9.77
CA VAL A 348 -26.20 -28.66 -9.02
C VAL A 348 -25.29 -27.53 -9.54
N ASN A 349 -25.23 -27.35 -10.87
CA ASN A 349 -24.37 -26.32 -11.48
C ASN A 349 -24.92 -24.90 -11.25
N ASP A 350 -26.24 -24.71 -11.29
CA ASP A 350 -26.85 -23.39 -11.05
C ASP A 350 -26.67 -22.96 -9.59
N THR A 351 -26.81 -23.91 -8.65
CA THR A 351 -26.64 -23.66 -7.21
C THR A 351 -25.25 -23.14 -6.87
N ARG A 352 -24.19 -23.74 -7.46
CA ARG A 352 -22.81 -23.31 -7.21
C ARG A 352 -22.57 -21.87 -7.68
N ASN A 353 -23.03 -21.52 -8.87
CA ASN A 353 -22.88 -20.17 -9.41
C ASN A 353 -23.60 -19.13 -8.56
N VAL A 354 -24.77 -19.46 -7.99
CA VAL A 354 -25.54 -18.57 -7.11
C VAL A 354 -24.81 -18.32 -5.79
N ILE A 355 -24.31 -19.38 -5.15
CA ILE A 355 -23.53 -19.26 -3.91
C ILE A 355 -22.27 -18.43 -4.16
N ASP A 356 -21.54 -18.75 -5.23
CA ASP A 356 -20.32 -18.04 -5.60
C ASP A 356 -20.60 -16.55 -5.83
N THR A 357 -21.68 -16.21 -6.54
CA THR A 357 -22.07 -14.81 -6.79
C THR A 357 -22.40 -14.07 -5.50
N ILE A 358 -23.18 -14.68 -4.59
CA ILE A 358 -23.57 -14.06 -3.32
C ILE A 358 -22.33 -13.86 -2.44
N VAL A 359 -21.53 -14.91 -2.24
CA VAL A 359 -20.36 -14.86 -1.36
C VAL A 359 -19.29 -13.91 -1.90
N ASP A 360 -19.05 -13.90 -3.21
CA ASP A 360 -18.10 -12.97 -3.84
C ASP A 360 -18.49 -11.51 -3.58
N ASN A 361 -19.78 -11.17 -3.77
CA ASN A 361 -20.28 -9.83 -3.45
C ASN A 361 -20.12 -9.48 -1.96
N LEU A 362 -20.50 -10.38 -1.05
CA LEU A 362 -20.39 -10.14 0.39
C LEU A 362 -18.93 -9.99 0.84
N LEU A 363 -18.01 -10.78 0.29
CA LEU A 363 -16.58 -10.64 0.53
C LEU A 363 -16.01 -9.36 -0.11
N GLY A 364 -16.50 -8.96 -1.27
CA GLY A 364 -16.24 -7.66 -1.91
C GLY A 364 -16.56 -6.49 -0.99
N LEU A 365 -17.67 -6.56 -0.27
CA LEU A 365 -18.08 -5.55 0.71
C LEU A 365 -17.24 -5.60 1.99
N SER A 366 -16.83 -6.78 2.41
CA SER A 366 -16.26 -6.95 3.74
C SER A 366 -14.75 -6.79 3.77
N LEU A 367 -14.05 -7.37 2.79
CA LEU A 367 -12.61 -7.47 2.78
C LEU A 367 -11.97 -6.14 2.35
N LYS A 368 -11.24 -5.53 3.28
CA LYS A 368 -10.38 -4.37 3.06
C LYS A 368 -8.92 -4.84 3.17
N GLY A 369 -8.37 -4.83 4.38
CA GLY A 369 -7.01 -5.26 4.68
C GLY A 369 -6.85 -6.78 4.72
N GLY A 370 -7.95 -7.50 4.97
CA GLY A 370 -8.04 -8.95 5.08
C GLY A 370 -8.08 -9.69 3.74
N ARG A 371 -8.13 -8.97 2.61
CA ARG A 371 -8.14 -9.60 1.28
C ARG A 371 -6.82 -10.36 1.05
N PRO A 372 -6.86 -11.66 0.73
CA PRO A 372 -5.65 -12.39 0.40
C PRO A 372 -5.00 -11.88 -0.88
N LEU A 373 -3.68 -11.85 -0.87
CA LEU A 373 -2.84 -11.62 -2.03
C LEU A 373 -2.52 -12.95 -2.71
N ARG A 374 -2.51 -12.95 -4.05
CA ARG A 374 -1.92 -14.01 -4.87
C ARG A 374 -0.40 -13.88 -4.87
N HIS A 375 0.09 -12.66 -5.03
CA HIS A 375 1.51 -12.34 -4.93
C HIS A 375 1.73 -10.96 -4.31
N TYR A 376 2.92 -10.81 -3.74
CA TYR A 376 3.51 -9.54 -3.32
C TYR A 376 4.91 -9.47 -3.91
N GLY A 377 5.27 -8.36 -4.53
CA GLY A 377 6.65 -8.09 -4.92
C GLY A 377 7.01 -6.66 -4.57
N CYS A 378 8.24 -6.43 -4.12
CA CYS A 378 8.73 -5.09 -3.85
C CYS A 378 10.24 -5.00 -4.05
N THR A 379 10.68 -3.98 -4.77
CA THR A 379 12.10 -3.60 -4.80
C THR A 379 12.29 -2.32 -3.99
N PHE A 380 13.11 -2.41 -2.95
CA PHE A 380 13.52 -1.28 -2.13
C PHE A 380 14.84 -0.73 -2.68
N PHE A 381 14.84 0.49 -3.19
CA PHE A 381 16.02 1.17 -3.73
C PHE A 381 16.59 2.12 -2.68
N LEU A 382 17.87 1.97 -2.41
CA LEU A 382 18.68 2.86 -1.61
C LEU A 382 19.73 3.53 -2.51
N PRO A 383 19.48 4.76 -2.97
CA PRO A 383 20.48 5.53 -3.67
C PRO A 383 21.46 6.21 -2.68
N PHE A 384 22.76 6.17 -2.98
CA PHE A 384 23.80 6.75 -2.12
C PHE A 384 25.08 7.13 -2.89
N ARG A 385 25.97 7.88 -2.23
CA ARG A 385 27.40 7.98 -2.60
C ARG A 385 28.27 7.38 -1.54
N LEU A 386 29.51 7.08 -1.91
CA LEU A 386 30.56 6.82 -0.95
C LEU A 386 30.97 8.13 -0.27
N LYS A 387 31.21 8.08 1.03
CA LYS A 387 31.71 9.24 1.79
C LYS A 387 33.08 9.72 1.27
N HIS A 388 33.91 8.77 0.87
CA HIS A 388 35.21 9.02 0.26
C HIS A 388 35.17 8.48 -1.17
N ARG A 389 35.52 9.34 -2.14
CA ARG A 389 35.70 8.97 -3.55
C ARG A 389 37.01 8.19 -3.70
N ASP A 390 37.08 7.01 -3.10
CA ASP A 390 38.20 6.10 -3.24
C ASP A 390 37.76 4.88 -4.05
N ASN A 391 38.53 4.57 -5.09
CA ASN A 391 38.28 3.45 -5.98
C ASN A 391 38.48 2.09 -5.29
N THR A 392 39.02 2.06 -4.06
CA THR A 392 39.15 0.85 -3.24
C THR A 392 37.81 0.18 -2.98
N PHE A 393 36.71 0.93 -2.91
CA PHE A 393 35.37 0.35 -2.74
C PHE A 393 35.01 -0.63 -3.86
N LEU A 394 35.21 -0.23 -5.12
CA LEU A 394 34.92 -1.08 -6.27
C LEU A 394 35.81 -2.32 -6.31
N GLN A 395 37.03 -2.23 -5.76
CA GLN A 395 37.96 -3.37 -5.67
C GLN A 395 37.58 -4.40 -4.59
N GLN A 396 36.72 -4.02 -3.64
CA GLN A 396 36.24 -4.92 -2.59
C GLN A 396 35.00 -5.72 -3.02
N LEU A 397 34.33 -5.29 -4.09
CA LEU A 397 33.19 -6.01 -4.66
C LEU A 397 33.66 -7.36 -5.22
N ASP A 398 32.78 -8.35 -5.11
CA ASP A 398 33.06 -9.67 -5.62
C ASP A 398 32.86 -9.69 -7.14
N ASP A 399 33.96 -9.70 -7.88
CA ASP A 399 33.96 -9.75 -9.35
C ASP A 399 33.18 -10.96 -9.88
N SER A 400 33.09 -12.06 -9.13
CA SER A 400 32.27 -13.23 -9.52
C SER A 400 30.77 -12.94 -9.53
N LYS A 401 30.35 -11.88 -8.84
CA LYS A 401 28.96 -11.39 -8.78
C LYS A 401 28.69 -10.27 -9.77
N GLN A 402 29.68 -9.83 -10.55
CA GLN A 402 29.44 -8.84 -11.60
C GLN A 402 28.53 -9.45 -12.67
N TRP A 403 27.42 -8.76 -12.95
CA TRP A 403 26.43 -9.19 -13.92
C TRP A 403 26.72 -8.59 -15.28
N HIS A 404 26.78 -9.46 -16.29
CA HIS A 404 27.02 -9.09 -17.69
C HIS A 404 25.77 -9.43 -18.51
N TYR A 405 25.01 -8.41 -18.92
CA TYR A 405 23.78 -8.66 -19.69
C TYR A 405 24.05 -9.31 -21.05
N SER A 406 25.25 -9.14 -21.61
CA SER A 406 25.68 -9.84 -22.83
C SER A 406 25.47 -11.36 -22.71
N LYS A 407 25.83 -11.96 -21.58
CA LYS A 407 25.64 -13.40 -21.33
C LYS A 407 24.17 -13.81 -21.32
N THR A 408 23.29 -12.96 -20.81
CA THR A 408 21.85 -13.24 -20.66
C THR A 408 21.08 -13.04 -21.96
N VAL A 409 21.36 -11.93 -22.66
CA VAL A 409 20.71 -11.54 -23.91
C VAL A 409 21.19 -12.42 -25.07
N LEU A 410 22.47 -12.82 -25.08
CA LEU A 410 23.07 -13.62 -26.14
C LEU A 410 23.06 -15.14 -25.86
N ALA A 411 22.69 -15.59 -24.66
CA ALA A 411 22.53 -17.02 -24.42
C ALA A 411 21.55 -17.60 -25.46
N ASN A 412 22.00 -18.53 -26.31
CA ASN A 412 21.17 -19.06 -27.39
C ASN A 412 19.85 -19.66 -26.87
N ASP A 413 18.85 -19.74 -27.75
CA ASP A 413 17.55 -20.42 -27.53
C ASP A 413 17.64 -21.89 -27.09
N VAL A 414 18.85 -22.44 -26.92
CA VAL A 414 19.11 -23.80 -26.41
C VAL A 414 18.47 -24.03 -25.03
N PHE A 415 18.28 -22.98 -24.22
CA PHE A 415 17.55 -23.07 -22.96
C PHE A 415 16.03 -23.30 -23.12
N SER A 416 15.43 -22.93 -24.27
CA SER A 416 14.02 -23.23 -24.56
C SER A 416 13.76 -24.73 -24.77
N THR A 417 14.76 -25.47 -25.28
CA THR A 417 14.66 -26.92 -25.45
C THR A 417 14.92 -27.72 -24.16
N ALA A 418 15.76 -27.22 -23.25
CA ALA A 418 16.01 -27.89 -21.97
C ALA A 418 14.80 -27.78 -21.01
N SER A 419 14.15 -26.60 -20.97
CA SER A 419 12.92 -26.36 -20.20
C SER A 419 11.75 -27.22 -20.67
N GLN A 420 11.62 -27.49 -21.98
CA GLN A 420 10.63 -28.43 -22.51
C GLN A 420 10.90 -29.91 -22.11
N SER A 421 12.16 -30.29 -21.85
CA SER A 421 12.51 -31.67 -21.47
C SER A 421 12.49 -31.94 -19.97
N MET A 422 12.54 -30.89 -19.12
CA MET A 422 12.48 -30.98 -17.66
C MET A 422 11.11 -30.65 -17.04
N GLY A 423 10.10 -30.33 -17.86
CA GLY A 423 8.74 -29.95 -17.45
C GLY A 423 7.88 -31.03 -16.74
N SER A 424 8.48 -32.09 -16.18
CA SER A 424 7.73 -33.16 -15.50
C SER A 424 7.95 -33.24 -13.98
N ALA A 425 8.84 -32.43 -13.38
CA ALA A 425 9.24 -32.63 -11.97
C ALA A 425 8.78 -31.54 -10.98
N VAL A 426 8.44 -30.32 -11.42
CA VAL A 426 7.84 -29.32 -10.53
C VAL A 426 6.32 -29.48 -10.58
N ALA A 427 5.83 -30.42 -9.78
CA ALA A 427 4.41 -30.76 -9.72
C ALA A 427 3.56 -29.54 -9.32
N GLY A 428 2.80 -28.98 -10.27
CA GLY A 428 1.69 -28.08 -9.96
C GLY A 428 1.52 -26.82 -10.82
N PHE A 429 2.45 -26.48 -11.73
CA PHE A 429 2.32 -25.28 -12.56
C PHE A 429 1.85 -25.62 -13.98
N SER A 430 0.99 -24.78 -14.55
CA SER A 430 0.71 -24.83 -15.99
C SER A 430 1.87 -24.22 -16.77
N ASP A 431 2.13 -24.70 -17.98
CA ASP A 431 3.26 -24.24 -18.81
C ASP A 431 3.26 -22.71 -19.01
N ASN A 432 2.08 -22.08 -19.11
CA ASN A 432 1.92 -20.64 -19.26
C ASN A 432 2.31 -19.85 -18.00
N GLU A 433 2.16 -20.44 -16.81
CA GLU A 433 2.55 -19.76 -15.57
C GLU A 433 4.07 -19.70 -15.42
N ASN A 434 4.79 -20.74 -15.84
CA ASN A 434 6.24 -20.82 -15.68
C ASN A 434 6.98 -19.80 -16.56
N GLU A 435 6.43 -19.45 -17.74
CA GLU A 435 7.05 -18.47 -18.64
C GLU A 435 7.16 -17.07 -18.02
N GLY A 436 6.15 -16.61 -17.27
CA GLY A 436 6.19 -15.30 -16.61
C GLY A 436 7.31 -15.18 -15.58
N TRP A 437 7.73 -16.28 -14.97
CA TRP A 437 8.78 -16.26 -13.95
C TRP A 437 10.18 -16.50 -14.53
N ASN A 438 10.30 -16.66 -15.85
CA ASN A 438 11.58 -16.81 -16.50
C ASN A 438 12.34 -15.48 -16.50
N ARG A 439 13.23 -15.32 -15.52
CA ARG A 439 14.04 -14.09 -15.34
C ARG A 439 14.87 -13.75 -16.57
N VAL A 440 15.46 -14.75 -17.24
CA VAL A 440 16.27 -14.54 -18.44
C VAL A 440 15.40 -14.02 -19.60
N ALA A 441 14.21 -14.60 -19.77
CA ALA A 441 13.23 -14.11 -20.75
C ALA A 441 12.77 -12.68 -20.42
N ASN A 442 12.46 -12.42 -19.15
CA ASN A 442 12.04 -11.10 -18.68
C ASN A 442 13.13 -10.03 -18.88
N ASP A 443 14.40 -10.36 -18.64
CA ASP A 443 15.54 -9.46 -18.88
C ASP A 443 15.77 -9.21 -20.38
N ARG A 444 15.52 -10.21 -21.24
CA ARG A 444 15.55 -10.05 -22.71
C ARG A 444 14.43 -9.17 -23.22
N ASP A 445 13.22 -9.41 -22.75
CA ASP A 445 12.06 -8.60 -23.10
C ASP A 445 12.26 -7.16 -22.64
N ALA A 446 12.77 -6.96 -21.43
CA ALA A 446 13.16 -5.65 -20.93
C ALA A 446 14.20 -4.99 -21.83
N TYR A 447 15.26 -5.70 -22.21
CA TYR A 447 16.26 -5.19 -23.15
C TYR A 447 15.62 -4.72 -24.48
N LEU A 448 14.76 -5.54 -25.09
CA LEU A 448 14.05 -5.21 -26.33
C LEU A 448 13.04 -4.08 -26.17
N TYR A 449 12.60 -3.80 -24.96
CA TYR A 449 11.67 -2.71 -24.65
C TYR A 449 12.29 -1.32 -24.79
N PHE A 450 13.61 -1.19 -24.57
CA PHE A 450 14.31 0.09 -24.64
C PHE A 450 14.68 0.50 -26.07
N GLN A 451 14.95 1.77 -26.31
CA GLN A 451 15.52 2.23 -27.59
C GLN A 451 16.97 1.72 -27.77
N PRO A 452 17.43 1.46 -29.02
CA PRO A 452 18.76 0.91 -29.27
C PRO A 452 19.91 1.68 -28.60
N VAL A 453 19.87 3.02 -28.59
CA VAL A 453 20.93 3.83 -27.96
C VAL A 453 21.03 3.61 -26.45
N ILE A 454 19.89 3.41 -25.78
CA ILE A 454 19.82 3.13 -24.35
C ILE A 454 20.25 1.70 -24.08
N ARG A 455 19.86 0.76 -24.95
CA ARG A 455 20.29 -0.65 -24.87
C ARG A 455 21.82 -0.77 -24.76
N HIS A 456 22.55 -0.10 -25.64
CA HIS A 456 24.01 -0.12 -25.63
C HIS A 456 24.61 0.47 -24.33
N ARG A 457 24.06 1.58 -23.84
CA ARG A 457 24.61 2.31 -22.68
C ARG A 457 24.23 1.68 -21.34
N PHE A 458 22.98 1.23 -21.23
CA PHE A 458 22.41 0.75 -19.97
C PHE A 458 22.72 -0.73 -19.72
N PHE A 459 22.68 -1.57 -20.77
CA PHE A 459 22.87 -3.01 -20.60
C PHE A 459 24.31 -3.48 -20.88
N ASN A 460 25.19 -2.62 -21.42
CA ASN A 460 26.61 -2.95 -21.63
C ASN A 460 26.83 -4.32 -22.31
N LEU A 461 26.35 -4.48 -23.55
CA LEU A 461 26.45 -5.76 -24.27
C LEU A 461 27.84 -6.07 -24.84
N ASP A 462 28.76 -5.10 -24.84
CA ASP A 462 30.06 -5.24 -25.49
C ASP A 462 31.14 -5.67 -24.49
N GLU A 463 31.48 -6.96 -24.48
CA GLU A 463 32.81 -7.38 -24.00
C GLU A 463 33.85 -7.39 -25.13
N ASN A 464 33.43 -7.47 -26.41
CA ASN A 464 34.32 -7.56 -27.59
C ASN A 464 33.73 -6.99 -28.90
N SER A 465 32.59 -6.28 -28.90
CA SER A 465 31.78 -6.05 -30.10
C SER A 465 31.64 -4.59 -30.55
N LEU A 466 32.77 -3.96 -30.88
CA LEU A 466 32.88 -3.19 -32.12
C LEU A 466 34.19 -3.58 -32.83
N PRO A 467 34.17 -4.15 -34.04
CA PRO A 467 35.38 -4.40 -34.83
C PRO A 467 36.01 -3.10 -35.39
N TYR A 468 35.59 -1.93 -34.91
CA TYR A 468 36.26 -0.67 -35.18
C TYR A 468 37.24 -0.35 -34.05
N HIS A 469 38.46 -0.86 -34.26
CA HIS A 469 39.68 -0.50 -33.56
C HIS A 469 39.83 1.03 -33.39
N CYS A 470 39.84 1.47 -32.14
CA CYS A 470 40.81 2.46 -31.65
C CYS A 470 41.58 1.78 -30.52
N GLU A 471 42.74 1.21 -30.86
CA GLU A 471 43.68 0.65 -29.89
C GLU A 471 44.21 1.80 -29.02
N GLU A 472 43.56 2.10 -27.89
CA GLU A 472 44.07 2.80 -26.69
C GLU A 472 42.94 3.38 -25.79
N GLU A 473 41.68 3.39 -26.24
CA GLU A 473 40.61 3.95 -25.43
C GLU A 473 40.09 2.95 -24.39
N LYS A 474 40.29 3.31 -23.12
CA LYS A 474 39.63 2.73 -21.94
C LYS A 474 38.17 2.44 -22.27
N THR A 475 37.65 1.30 -21.78
CA THR A 475 36.22 0.99 -21.83
C THR A 475 35.40 2.25 -21.56
N PRO A 476 34.33 2.52 -22.33
CA PRO A 476 33.58 3.76 -22.17
C PRO A 476 33.18 3.88 -20.71
N GLU A 477 33.71 4.88 -20.00
CA GLU A 477 33.40 5.15 -18.58
C GLU A 477 31.89 5.35 -18.36
N SER A 478 31.09 5.40 -19.43
CA SER A 478 29.66 5.70 -19.49
C SER A 478 28.70 4.51 -19.29
N SER A 479 29.15 3.25 -19.21
CA SER A 479 28.23 2.09 -19.08
C SER A 479 27.87 1.75 -17.63
N MET A 480 26.62 1.38 -17.36
CA MET A 480 26.20 0.89 -16.04
C MET A 480 26.88 -0.44 -15.69
N ARG A 481 27.37 -0.55 -14.46
CA ARG A 481 27.87 -1.80 -13.88
C ARG A 481 26.90 -2.29 -12.83
N VAL A 482 26.73 -3.61 -12.76
CA VAL A 482 25.78 -4.25 -11.86
C VAL A 482 26.48 -5.40 -11.15
N TRP A 483 26.34 -5.47 -9.83
CA TRP A 483 26.69 -6.64 -9.05
C TRP A 483 25.41 -7.26 -8.53
N ARG A 484 25.27 -8.57 -8.68
CA ARG A 484 24.05 -9.32 -8.42
C ARG A 484 24.35 -10.55 -7.58
N LEU A 485 23.67 -10.69 -6.45
CA LEU A 485 23.63 -11.96 -5.72
C LEU A 485 22.45 -12.78 -6.23
N LEU A 486 22.74 -13.79 -7.04
CA LEU A 486 21.79 -14.83 -7.42
C LEU A 486 21.85 -15.99 -6.42
N SER A 487 20.76 -16.76 -6.34
CA SER A 487 20.76 -18.03 -5.61
C SER A 487 21.86 -18.95 -6.16
N ARG A 488 22.63 -19.55 -5.26
CA ARG A 488 23.94 -20.15 -5.54
C ARG A 488 23.88 -21.52 -6.22
N ASP A 489 22.69 -22.11 -6.33
CA ASP A 489 22.57 -23.51 -6.73
C ASP A 489 22.13 -23.76 -8.17
N ASP A 490 21.78 -22.77 -8.99
CA ASP A 490 21.24 -23.10 -10.31
C ASP A 490 21.20 -21.94 -11.32
N GLU A 491 22.14 -21.93 -12.28
CA GLU A 491 21.87 -21.32 -13.60
C GLU A 491 20.77 -22.11 -14.36
N GLU A 492 20.37 -23.31 -13.88
CA GLU A 492 19.45 -24.24 -14.55
C GLU A 492 18.01 -24.28 -14.00
N THR A 493 17.76 -23.90 -12.74
CA THR A 493 16.41 -23.82 -12.14
C THR A 493 15.95 -22.38 -11.95
N LEU A 494 14.97 -22.00 -12.77
CA LEU A 494 14.43 -20.65 -12.96
C LEU A 494 13.70 -20.02 -11.74
N HIS A 495 13.73 -20.65 -10.55
CA HIS A 495 12.85 -20.29 -9.43
C HIS A 495 13.52 -20.22 -8.04
N ALA A 496 14.84 -20.35 -7.91
CA ALA A 496 15.48 -20.37 -6.60
C ALA A 496 15.63 -18.97 -5.99
N SER A 497 15.02 -18.74 -4.82
CA SER A 497 15.25 -17.55 -3.98
C SER A 497 16.69 -17.58 -3.44
N THR A 498 17.24 -16.45 -2.98
CA THR A 498 18.59 -16.39 -2.38
C THR A 498 18.74 -17.28 -1.12
N GLY A 499 17.64 -17.88 -0.65
CA GLY A 499 17.53 -18.55 0.63
C GLY A 499 17.52 -17.57 1.81
N LEU A 500 17.53 -16.26 1.55
CA LEU A 500 17.45 -15.21 2.57
C LEU A 500 16.02 -14.70 2.71
N GLN A 501 15.67 -14.31 3.93
CA GLN A 501 14.40 -13.68 4.28
C GLN A 501 14.67 -12.38 5.02
N TRP A 502 13.92 -11.35 4.66
CA TRP A 502 13.88 -10.08 5.36
C TRP A 502 12.62 -10.01 6.21
N VAL A 503 12.80 -10.08 7.53
CA VAL A 503 11.74 -10.30 8.50
C VAL A 503 11.44 -9.03 9.27
N LEU A 504 10.15 -8.70 9.37
CA LEU A 504 9.60 -7.65 10.22
C LEU A 504 8.85 -8.30 11.37
N LYS A 505 9.09 -7.83 12.59
CA LYS A 505 8.33 -8.21 13.79
C LYS A 505 7.85 -6.97 14.53
N GLU A 506 6.57 -6.96 14.87
CA GLU A 506 5.93 -5.87 15.61
C GLU A 506 5.26 -6.43 16.86
N THR A 507 5.63 -5.94 18.05
CA THR A 507 5.23 -6.54 19.35
C THR A 507 3.84 -6.14 19.84
N LYS A 508 3.35 -4.98 19.43
CA LYS A 508 2.02 -4.44 19.74
C LYS A 508 1.47 -3.77 18.49
N ALA A 509 1.13 -4.57 17.49
CA ALA A 509 0.34 -4.07 16.37
C ALA A 509 -1.03 -3.63 16.91
N TRP A 510 -1.48 -2.47 16.45
CA TRP A 510 -2.67 -1.64 16.74
C TRP A 510 -4.02 -2.28 17.14
N ASP A 511 -4.16 -3.61 17.24
CA ASP A 511 -5.32 -4.27 17.86
C ASP A 511 -5.07 -5.77 18.18
N LEU A 512 -3.82 -6.22 18.22
CA LEU A 512 -3.49 -7.64 18.36
C LEU A 512 -2.84 -7.93 19.71
N THR A 513 -3.43 -8.87 20.44
CA THR A 513 -2.85 -9.45 21.67
C THR A 513 -1.57 -10.23 21.41
N LYS A 514 -1.18 -10.41 20.13
CA LYS A 514 -0.02 -11.19 19.68
C LYS A 514 0.86 -10.39 18.71
N PRO A 515 2.19 -10.59 18.76
CA PRO A 515 3.12 -9.98 17.82
C PRO A 515 2.82 -10.43 16.38
N VAL A 516 2.92 -9.52 15.43
CA VAL A 516 2.81 -9.80 14.00
C VAL A 516 4.21 -9.96 13.43
N THR A 517 4.48 -11.12 12.82
CA THR A 517 5.72 -11.37 12.09
C THR A 517 5.40 -11.56 10.61
N VAL A 518 6.03 -10.74 9.77
CA VAL A 518 5.93 -10.83 8.31
C VAL A 518 7.33 -11.08 7.76
N SER A 519 7.49 -12.13 6.95
CA SER A 519 8.76 -12.47 6.31
C SER A 519 8.60 -12.46 4.79
N GLY A 520 9.46 -11.69 4.15
CA GLY A 520 9.59 -11.64 2.69
C GLY A 520 10.87 -12.31 2.22
N ASN A 521 10.77 -13.24 1.28
CA ASN A 521 11.89 -13.90 0.64
C ASN A 521 12.63 -12.90 -0.25
N ILE A 522 13.94 -12.81 -0.06
CA ILE A 522 14.79 -11.98 -0.90
C ILE A 522 15.07 -12.76 -2.18
N ASP A 523 14.49 -12.26 -3.25
CA ASP A 523 14.65 -12.82 -4.58
C ASP A 523 15.96 -12.41 -5.22
N ASN A 524 16.44 -11.21 -4.87
CA ASN A 524 17.60 -10.61 -5.51
C ASN A 524 18.19 -9.46 -4.69
N LEU A 525 19.52 -9.33 -4.74
CA LEU A 525 20.25 -8.16 -4.26
C LEU A 525 21.07 -7.59 -5.41
N HIS A 526 20.88 -6.30 -5.69
CA HIS A 526 21.63 -5.59 -6.71
C HIS A 526 22.39 -4.41 -6.11
N LEU A 527 23.60 -4.21 -6.59
CA LEU A 527 24.27 -2.92 -6.51
C LEU A 527 24.49 -2.42 -7.93
N TYR A 528 23.89 -1.28 -8.24
CA TYR A 528 24.09 -0.60 -9.50
C TYR A 528 25.06 0.55 -9.31
N HIS A 529 26.03 0.67 -10.21
CA HIS A 529 26.94 1.80 -10.30
C HIS A 529 26.84 2.38 -11.71
N PHE A 530 26.65 3.68 -11.80
CA PHE A 530 26.63 4.36 -13.09
C PHE A 530 27.99 4.99 -13.41
N TYR A 531 28.04 5.95 -14.34
CA TYR A 531 29.31 6.52 -14.79
C TYR A 531 29.88 7.57 -13.82
N ASN A 532 29.08 8.05 -12.87
CA ASN A 532 29.48 8.95 -11.80
C ASN A 532 29.50 8.21 -10.45
N ASP A 533 29.84 8.91 -9.37
CA ASP A 533 29.93 8.35 -8.00
C ASP A 533 28.54 8.03 -7.37
N VAL A 534 27.52 7.76 -8.19
CA VAL A 534 26.16 7.41 -7.77
C VAL A 534 25.99 5.89 -7.78
N TYR A 535 25.55 5.38 -6.64
CA TYR A 535 25.25 3.98 -6.41
C TYR A 535 23.78 3.82 -6.05
N ILE A 536 23.18 2.72 -6.50
CA ILE A 536 21.83 2.32 -6.09
C ILE A 536 21.90 0.88 -5.62
N PHE A 537 21.70 0.66 -4.33
CA PHE A 537 21.51 -0.67 -3.77
C PHE A 537 20.02 -1.02 -3.85
N ALA A 538 19.68 -2.18 -4.41
CA ALA A 538 18.30 -2.61 -4.56
C ALA A 538 18.08 -3.98 -3.91
N VAL A 539 17.09 -4.06 -3.02
CA VAL A 539 16.67 -5.29 -2.37
C VAL A 539 15.31 -5.68 -2.93
N GLN A 540 15.27 -6.77 -3.69
CA GLN A 540 14.02 -7.29 -4.26
C GLN A 540 13.48 -8.40 -3.36
N VAL A 541 12.29 -8.16 -2.82
CA VAL A 541 11.51 -9.10 -2.03
C VAL A 541 10.33 -9.60 -2.88
N HIS A 542 10.08 -10.90 -2.86
CA HIS A 542 8.96 -11.47 -3.58
C HIS A 542 8.30 -12.61 -2.78
N GLU A 543 6.98 -12.65 -2.80
CA GLU A 543 6.18 -13.73 -2.23
C GLU A 543 5.06 -14.11 -3.18
N ARG A 544 4.92 -15.42 -3.41
CA ARG A 544 3.76 -16.02 -4.02
C ARG A 544 3.09 -16.88 -2.96
N PHE A 545 1.84 -16.57 -2.63
CA PHE A 545 1.17 -17.20 -1.51
C PHE A 545 0.47 -18.50 -1.89
N PHE A 546 0.01 -18.58 -3.15
CA PHE A 546 -0.81 -19.67 -3.63
C PHE A 546 -0.33 -20.17 -5.00
N ASP A 547 -0.48 -21.48 -5.21
CA ASP A 547 -0.20 -22.13 -6.50
C ASP A 547 -1.35 -21.90 -7.49
N GLY A 548 -1.22 -22.44 -8.71
CA GLY A 548 -2.27 -22.34 -9.73
C GLY A 548 -3.53 -23.19 -9.43
N ASN A 549 -3.46 -24.13 -8.48
CA ASN A 549 -4.58 -25.02 -8.14
C ASN A 549 -5.48 -24.44 -7.03
N SER A 550 -4.99 -23.43 -6.31
CA SER A 550 -5.77 -22.71 -5.31
C SER A 550 -6.95 -21.96 -5.94
N SER A 551 -8.09 -21.94 -5.26
CA SER A 551 -9.21 -21.10 -5.68
C SER A 551 -8.83 -19.62 -5.69
N PHE A 552 -7.90 -19.18 -4.85
CA PHE A 552 -7.43 -17.78 -4.84
C PHE A 552 -6.82 -17.34 -6.18
N ALA A 553 -6.42 -18.30 -7.02
CA ALA A 553 -5.91 -18.03 -8.36
C ALA A 553 -7.01 -17.88 -9.44
N ARG A 554 -8.26 -18.24 -9.13
CA ARG A 554 -9.38 -18.17 -10.08
C ARG A 554 -9.81 -16.73 -10.35
N GLU A 555 -10.31 -16.50 -11.57
CA GLU A 555 -10.88 -15.21 -11.99
C GLU A 555 -12.39 -15.12 -11.81
N ASP A 556 -13.06 -16.27 -11.60
CA ASP A 556 -14.50 -16.32 -11.41
C ASP A 556 -14.90 -16.01 -9.96
N SER A 557 -16.20 -15.94 -9.73
CA SER A 557 -16.79 -15.68 -8.40
C SER A 557 -16.50 -16.78 -7.37
N GLY A 558 -15.88 -17.90 -7.76
CA GLY A 558 -15.51 -19.01 -6.89
C GLY A 558 -14.10 -18.90 -6.30
N TRP A 559 -13.45 -17.73 -6.38
CA TRP A 559 -12.08 -17.54 -5.91
C TRP A 559 -11.88 -17.78 -4.41
N TRP A 560 -12.95 -17.65 -3.63
CA TRP A 560 -12.94 -17.68 -2.17
C TRP A 560 -13.04 -19.09 -1.56
N HIS A 561 -13.21 -20.16 -2.35
CA HIS A 561 -13.47 -21.52 -1.82
C HIS A 561 -12.41 -21.99 -0.81
N ASP A 562 -11.15 -21.66 -1.04
CA ASP A 562 -10.05 -21.96 -0.12
C ASP A 562 -10.19 -21.21 1.22
N CYS A 563 -10.92 -20.10 1.32
CA CYS A 563 -11.27 -19.49 2.62
C CYS A 563 -12.07 -20.42 3.52
N PHE A 564 -12.70 -21.48 2.99
CA PHE A 564 -13.48 -22.43 3.77
C PHE A 564 -12.87 -23.83 3.79
N ARG A 565 -11.70 -24.01 3.17
CA ARG A 565 -11.05 -25.31 3.09
C ARG A 565 -10.53 -25.75 4.46
N TYR A 566 -10.73 -27.04 4.76
CA TYR A 566 -10.40 -27.66 6.05
C TYR A 566 -11.15 -27.10 7.27
N LEU A 567 -12.23 -26.34 7.10
CA LEU A 567 -13.11 -25.98 8.22
C LEU A 567 -13.89 -27.21 8.69
N GLY A 568 -13.94 -27.43 10.00
CA GLY A 568 -14.73 -28.52 10.64
C GLY A 568 -13.95 -29.46 11.55
N ASP A 569 -12.61 -29.42 11.56
CA ASP A 569 -11.78 -30.22 12.49
C ASP A 569 -10.63 -29.40 13.12
N LYS A 570 -10.85 -28.93 14.36
CA LYS A 570 -9.92 -28.09 15.15
C LYS A 570 -8.57 -28.73 15.45
N ASN A 571 -8.52 -30.05 15.41
CA ASN A 571 -7.31 -30.80 15.69
C ASN A 571 -6.52 -31.10 14.42
N ASN A 572 -7.04 -30.72 13.25
CA ASN A 572 -6.37 -30.92 11.98
C ASN A 572 -5.18 -29.96 11.84
N LEU A 573 -3.97 -30.52 11.83
CA LEU A 573 -2.75 -29.76 11.62
C LEU A 573 -2.77 -28.99 10.27
N LYS A 574 -3.36 -29.59 9.23
CA LYS A 574 -3.51 -28.95 7.91
C LYS A 574 -4.40 -27.72 7.97
N HIS A 575 -5.42 -27.71 8.84
CA HIS A 575 -6.26 -26.53 9.04
C HIS A 575 -5.42 -25.36 9.58
N LYS A 576 -4.64 -25.59 10.65
CA LYS A 576 -3.79 -24.54 11.25
C LYS A 576 -2.76 -23.99 10.26
N GLU A 577 -2.14 -24.86 9.48
CA GLU A 577 -1.20 -24.47 8.42
C GLU A 577 -1.89 -23.63 7.33
N HIS A 578 -3.11 -24.02 6.94
CA HIS A 578 -3.89 -23.32 5.93
C HIS A 578 -4.40 -21.95 6.40
N VAL A 579 -4.90 -21.84 7.64
CA VAL A 579 -5.27 -20.53 8.21
C VAL A 579 -4.06 -19.62 8.34
N TYR A 580 -2.90 -20.18 8.73
CA TYR A 580 -1.66 -19.44 8.78
C TYR A 580 -1.22 -18.95 7.38
N SER A 581 -1.36 -19.77 6.34
CA SER A 581 -1.02 -19.35 4.97
C SER A 581 -1.92 -18.23 4.46
N ILE A 582 -3.23 -18.28 4.72
CA ILE A 582 -4.17 -17.21 4.39
C ILE A 582 -3.81 -15.92 5.14
N ARG A 583 -3.55 -16.00 6.45
CA ARG A 583 -3.16 -14.83 7.26
C ARG A 583 -1.86 -14.20 6.77
N ARG A 584 -0.88 -15.02 6.38
CA ARG A 584 0.38 -14.53 5.79
C ARG A 584 0.15 -13.83 4.44
N ALA A 585 -0.92 -14.17 3.72
CA ALA A 585 -1.26 -13.58 2.43
C ALA A 585 -2.10 -12.29 2.52
N MET A 586 -2.58 -11.88 3.70
CA MET A 586 -3.46 -10.70 3.82
C MET A 586 -2.76 -9.40 3.41
N LEU A 587 -3.47 -8.52 2.70
CA LEU A 587 -2.94 -7.24 2.22
C LEU A 587 -2.40 -6.32 3.33
N ALA A 588 -3.11 -6.18 4.45
CA ALA A 588 -2.78 -5.22 5.50
C ALA A 588 -1.36 -5.44 6.10
N PRO A 589 -0.96 -6.66 6.49
CA PRO A 589 0.42 -6.96 6.88
C PRO A 589 1.47 -6.52 5.84
N TRP A 590 1.18 -6.66 4.54
CA TRP A 590 2.12 -6.29 3.47
C TRP A 590 2.18 -4.79 3.19
N LEU A 591 1.10 -4.05 3.36
CA LEU A 591 1.13 -2.57 3.37
C LEU A 591 2.04 -2.06 4.51
N ASN A 592 1.88 -2.62 5.71
CA ASN A 592 2.73 -2.30 6.85
C ASN A 592 4.19 -2.73 6.63
N TYR A 593 4.42 -3.92 6.07
CA TYR A 593 5.75 -4.39 5.70
C TYR A 593 6.45 -3.40 4.76
N THR A 594 5.74 -2.90 3.75
CA THR A 594 6.28 -1.94 2.78
C THR A 594 6.63 -0.60 3.45
N ASP A 595 5.75 -0.07 4.32
CA ASP A 595 6.01 1.15 5.11
C ASP A 595 7.24 1.00 6.00
N LYS A 596 7.33 -0.09 6.79
CA LYS A 596 8.40 -0.26 7.77
C LYS A 596 9.73 -0.62 7.13
N MET A 597 9.75 -1.53 6.15
CA MET A 597 11.00 -1.97 5.55
C MET A 597 11.73 -0.84 4.84
N ARG A 598 11.01 0.09 4.21
CA ARG A 598 11.62 1.24 3.52
C ARG A 598 12.30 2.22 4.47
N GLN A 599 11.94 2.27 5.75
CA GLN A 599 12.48 3.24 6.71
C GLN A 599 13.82 2.75 7.27
N LEU A 600 14.95 3.35 6.85
CA LEU A 600 16.26 3.01 7.43
C LEU A 600 16.35 3.45 8.88
N PHE A 601 15.93 4.68 9.15
CA PHE A 601 15.77 5.20 10.51
C PHE A 601 14.47 6.02 10.59
N PRO A 602 13.83 6.08 11.76
CA PRO A 602 12.66 6.92 11.92
C PRO A 602 13.03 8.39 11.68
N SER A 603 12.16 9.13 11.00
CA SER A 603 12.39 10.55 10.69
C SER A 603 12.45 11.43 11.94
N PHE A 604 11.94 10.95 13.07
CA PHE A 604 11.98 11.60 14.37
C PHE A 604 12.44 10.60 15.43
N ALA A 605 13.17 11.09 16.43
CA ALA A 605 13.46 10.29 17.61
C ALA A 605 12.13 9.86 18.28
N PRO A 606 12.04 8.62 18.82
CA PRO A 606 10.84 8.14 19.48
C PRO A 606 10.45 9.07 20.63
N ARG A 607 9.15 9.38 20.75
CA ARG A 607 8.59 10.10 21.90
C ARG A 607 8.19 9.11 22.98
N GLN A 608 7.99 9.58 24.21
CA GLN A 608 7.51 8.72 25.30
C GLN A 608 6.18 8.01 24.99
N GLN A 609 5.33 8.61 24.15
CA GLN A 609 4.07 8.03 23.68
C GLN A 609 4.26 6.91 22.64
N ASP A 610 5.42 6.86 21.97
CA ASP A 610 5.74 5.86 20.96
C ASP A 610 6.37 4.59 21.56
N ASN A 611 6.71 4.61 22.86
CA ASN A 611 7.40 3.52 23.56
C ASN A 611 6.59 2.21 23.65
N ASP A 612 5.29 2.26 23.34
CA ASP A 612 4.43 1.08 23.41
C ASP A 612 4.53 0.16 22.19
N VAL A 613 5.07 0.61 21.05
CA VAL A 613 5.19 -0.23 19.84
C VAL A 613 6.66 -0.43 19.51
N THR A 614 7.17 -1.65 19.63
CA THR A 614 8.52 -1.98 19.15
C THR A 614 8.44 -2.67 17.80
N VAL A 615 9.25 -2.15 16.87
CA VAL A 615 9.44 -2.71 15.53
C VAL A 615 10.88 -3.23 15.45
N GLU A 616 10.98 -4.49 15.05
CA GLU A 616 12.23 -5.24 14.98
C GLU A 616 12.40 -5.84 13.57
N PHE A 617 13.65 -5.93 13.13
CA PHE A 617 14.03 -6.33 11.78
C PHE A 617 15.10 -7.41 11.84
N ALA A 618 15.07 -8.37 10.92
CA ALA A 618 16.11 -9.39 10.83
C ALA A 618 16.38 -9.78 9.38
N LEU A 619 17.64 -10.05 9.07
CA LEU A 619 18.06 -10.81 7.89
C LEU A 619 18.40 -12.23 8.33
N GLN A 620 17.74 -13.23 7.76
CA GLN A 620 17.98 -14.62 8.13
C GLN A 620 18.02 -15.53 6.91
N LYS A 621 18.58 -16.73 7.07
CA LYS A 621 18.33 -17.83 6.13
C LYS A 621 16.92 -18.39 6.38
N ALA A 622 16.27 -18.85 5.32
CA ALA A 622 14.96 -19.49 5.43
C ALA A 622 15.00 -20.65 6.44
N GLY A 623 14.09 -20.64 7.41
CA GLY A 623 14.02 -21.63 8.50
C GLY A 623 15.00 -21.42 9.66
N ALA A 624 15.89 -20.42 9.61
CA ALA A 624 16.74 -20.06 10.73
C ALA A 624 15.97 -19.21 11.78
N THR A 625 16.48 -19.20 13.02
CA THR A 625 15.98 -18.29 14.06
C THR A 625 16.43 -16.85 13.73
N PRO A 626 15.50 -15.88 13.67
CA PRO A 626 15.84 -14.49 13.38
C PRO A 626 16.64 -13.86 14.53
N ASP A 627 17.75 -13.21 14.18
CA ASP A 627 18.45 -12.29 15.07
C ASP A 627 17.89 -10.88 14.86
N TYR A 628 17.01 -10.47 15.77
CA TYR A 628 16.23 -9.24 15.63
C TYR A 628 17.01 -8.03 16.11
N THR A 629 17.02 -7.00 15.28
CA THR A 629 17.62 -5.69 15.56
C THR A 629 16.54 -4.61 15.48
N SER A 630 16.67 -3.56 16.28
CA SER A 630 15.75 -2.42 16.20
C SER A 630 16.43 -1.25 15.52
N ARG A 631 15.70 -0.55 14.64
CA ARG A 631 16.16 0.66 13.94
C ARG A 631 15.89 1.92 14.76
N ILE A 632 16.06 1.86 16.08
CA ILE A 632 15.78 2.99 16.98
C ILE A 632 17.08 3.72 17.29
N ASN A 633 17.22 4.91 16.73
CA ASN A 633 18.27 5.86 17.12
C ASN A 633 17.66 6.96 17.98
N ASN A 634 18.25 7.21 19.15
CA ASN A 634 17.95 8.41 19.92
C ASN A 634 18.48 9.66 19.19
N TYR A 635 18.10 10.86 19.65
CA TYR A 635 18.52 12.11 19.01
C TYR A 635 20.05 12.25 18.88
N GLN A 636 20.80 11.80 19.88
CA GLN A 636 22.26 11.88 19.85
C GLN A 636 22.86 10.90 18.84
N GLN A 637 22.33 9.67 18.77
CA GLN A 637 22.68 8.68 17.74
C GLN A 637 22.35 9.21 16.35
N LEU A 638 21.15 9.73 16.09
CA LEU A 638 20.81 10.34 14.78
C LEU A 638 21.74 11.51 14.39
N LYS A 639 22.30 12.22 15.38
CA LYS A 639 23.23 13.32 15.15
C LYS A 639 24.65 12.83 14.83
N GLU A 640 25.07 11.73 15.46
CA GLU A 640 26.43 11.15 15.36
C GLU A 640 26.52 10.14 14.20
N ASP A 641 25.53 9.25 14.06
CA ASP A 641 25.40 8.19 13.05
C ASP A 641 24.73 8.69 11.76
N LYS A 642 25.35 9.66 11.09
CA LYS A 642 24.79 10.21 9.83
C LYS A 642 24.88 9.27 8.63
N TYR A 643 25.74 8.24 8.70
CA TYR A 643 26.25 7.50 7.54
C TYR A 643 26.35 5.98 7.76
N THR A 644 25.69 5.45 8.79
CA THR A 644 25.69 4.01 9.09
C THR A 644 24.37 3.38 8.64
N LEU A 645 24.42 2.19 8.03
CA LEU A 645 23.21 1.46 7.66
C LEU A 645 22.68 0.73 8.89
N PRO A 646 21.36 0.50 8.97
CA PRO A 646 20.80 -0.55 9.80
C PRO A 646 21.53 -1.88 9.59
N GLU A 647 21.69 -2.65 10.67
CA GLU A 647 22.47 -3.90 10.66
C GLU A 647 21.97 -4.91 9.62
N ASP A 648 20.66 -5.05 9.48
CA ASP A 648 20.05 -5.94 8.50
C ASP A 648 20.33 -5.51 7.05
N VAL A 649 20.28 -4.20 6.76
CA VAL A 649 20.62 -3.65 5.43
C VAL A 649 22.12 -3.74 5.15
N SER A 650 22.94 -3.44 6.17
CA SER A 650 24.40 -3.61 6.15
C SER A 650 24.80 -5.04 5.82
N ASN A 651 24.18 -6.02 6.48
CA ASN A 651 24.44 -7.44 6.27
C ASN A 651 23.98 -7.91 4.88
N MET A 652 22.87 -7.39 4.35
CA MET A 652 22.50 -7.66 2.95
C MET A 652 23.54 -7.11 1.98
N MET A 653 23.99 -5.86 2.19
CA MET A 653 24.98 -5.24 1.31
C MET A 653 26.31 -5.99 1.32
N LYS A 654 26.80 -6.42 2.49
CA LYS A 654 28.03 -7.26 2.63
C LYS A 654 27.99 -8.53 1.78
N CYS A 655 26.81 -9.08 1.47
CA CYS A 655 26.70 -10.27 0.63
C CYS A 655 27.27 -10.04 -0.79
N LEU A 656 27.44 -8.78 -1.24
CA LEU A 656 28.02 -8.43 -2.55
C LEU A 656 29.54 -8.22 -2.52
N PHE A 657 30.18 -8.31 -1.36
CA PHE A 657 31.61 -8.02 -1.16
C PHE A 657 32.41 -9.29 -0.87
N THR A 658 33.73 -9.21 -1.09
CA THR A 658 34.69 -10.26 -0.69
C THR A 658 35.20 -10.08 0.75
N GLY A 659 35.06 -8.87 1.32
CA GLY A 659 35.43 -8.52 2.68
C GLY A 659 34.23 -8.29 3.61
N ASN A 660 34.50 -8.12 4.91
CA ASN A 660 33.49 -7.89 5.94
C ASN A 660 33.22 -6.40 6.23
N ASP A 661 34.06 -5.50 5.70
CA ASP A 661 33.95 -4.08 5.94
C ASP A 661 32.79 -3.49 5.14
N THR A 662 31.91 -2.76 5.81
CA THR A 662 30.88 -1.98 5.13
C THR A 662 31.38 -0.60 4.77
N PRO A 663 31.11 -0.12 3.55
CA PRO A 663 31.41 1.25 3.17
C PRO A 663 30.65 2.24 4.06
N GLU A 664 31.30 3.34 4.39
CA GLU A 664 30.61 4.53 4.85
C GLU A 664 29.97 5.22 3.65
N PHE A 665 28.64 5.33 3.67
CA PHE A 665 27.86 5.93 2.58
C PHE A 665 27.22 7.22 3.04
N LYS A 666 27.01 8.12 2.10
CA LYS A 666 26.28 9.38 2.26
C LYS A 666 24.94 9.24 1.52
N PRO A 667 23.81 9.09 2.23
CA PRO A 667 22.51 9.11 1.58
C PRO A 667 22.26 10.50 1.00
N PHE A 668 21.52 10.57 -0.11
CA PHE A 668 21.30 11.84 -0.81
C PHE A 668 20.43 12.81 -0.03
N ILE A 669 19.25 12.37 0.41
CA ILE A 669 18.25 13.28 0.98
C ILE A 669 17.41 12.60 2.08
N ASP A 670 17.04 11.34 1.92
CA ASP A 670 16.05 10.68 2.78
C ASP A 670 16.63 9.48 3.54
N ASN A 671 16.17 9.28 4.78
CA ASN A 671 16.42 8.07 5.58
C ASN A 671 15.47 6.93 5.18
N ARG A 672 14.96 6.96 3.95
CA ARG A 672 13.98 6.01 3.42
C ARG A 672 14.42 5.54 2.04
N MET A 673 14.15 4.28 1.78
CA MET A 673 14.29 3.68 0.46
C MET A 673 13.10 4.04 -0.42
N PHE A 674 13.37 4.23 -1.71
CA PHE A 674 12.34 4.34 -2.74
C PHE A 674 11.72 2.95 -2.95
N VAL A 675 10.41 2.89 -3.16
CA VAL A 675 9.67 1.62 -3.25
C VAL A 675 9.15 1.39 -4.67
N ASN A 676 9.38 0.21 -5.24
CA ASN A 676 8.71 -0.26 -6.47
C ASN A 676 7.93 -1.54 -6.13
N VAL A 677 6.63 -1.45 -5.92
CA VAL A 677 5.83 -2.51 -5.30
C VAL A 677 4.63 -2.94 -6.16
N SER A 678 4.35 -4.24 -6.16
CA SER A 678 3.23 -4.89 -6.84
C SER A 678 2.41 -5.71 -5.86
N TYR A 679 1.12 -5.39 -5.76
CA TYR A 679 0.13 -6.15 -4.99
C TYR A 679 -0.84 -6.86 -5.94
N GLY A 680 -0.78 -8.19 -5.97
CA GLY A 680 -1.72 -9.03 -6.70
C GLY A 680 -2.82 -9.55 -5.79
N LEU A 681 -4.05 -9.04 -5.92
CA LEU A 681 -5.17 -9.41 -5.07
C LEU A 681 -5.88 -10.67 -5.60
N ALA A 682 -6.44 -11.46 -4.68
CA ALA A 682 -7.37 -12.54 -5.01
C ALA A 682 -8.80 -12.00 -5.19
N GLY A 683 -9.51 -12.53 -6.20
CA GLY A 683 -10.88 -12.15 -6.54
C GLY A 683 -11.05 -10.72 -7.03
N ASN A 684 -12.24 -10.39 -7.50
CA ASN A 684 -12.55 -9.02 -7.94
C ASN A 684 -12.90 -8.14 -6.72
N PRO A 685 -12.13 -7.08 -6.40
CA PRO A 685 -12.50 -6.10 -5.38
C PRO A 685 -13.48 -5.03 -5.90
N MET A 686 -13.78 -4.98 -7.20
CA MET A 686 -14.60 -3.97 -7.87
C MET A 686 -15.95 -4.53 -8.38
N ILE A 687 -16.62 -5.36 -7.57
CA ILE A 687 -17.88 -6.02 -7.98
C ILE A 687 -19.05 -5.04 -7.95
N ASN A 688 -19.04 -4.09 -7.02
CA ASN A 688 -20.09 -3.08 -6.88
C ASN A 688 -19.49 -1.72 -6.46
N THR A 689 -20.32 -0.68 -6.44
CA THR A 689 -19.87 0.68 -6.14
C THR A 689 -19.18 0.81 -4.77
N SER A 690 -19.68 0.14 -3.73
CA SER A 690 -19.07 0.17 -2.39
C SER A 690 -17.71 -0.52 -2.37
N SER A 691 -17.59 -1.71 -2.98
CA SER A 691 -16.33 -2.45 -3.04
C SER A 691 -15.29 -1.72 -3.90
N SER A 692 -15.70 -1.12 -5.03
CA SER A 692 -14.85 -0.28 -5.87
C SER A 692 -14.31 0.94 -5.10
N ALA A 693 -15.14 1.61 -4.30
CA ALA A 693 -14.67 2.73 -3.48
C ALA A 693 -13.62 2.29 -2.43
N LYS A 694 -13.79 1.10 -1.83
CA LYS A 694 -12.79 0.51 -0.93
C LYS A 694 -11.50 0.16 -1.66
N TYR A 695 -11.61 -0.36 -2.89
CA TYR A 695 -10.44 -0.66 -3.71
C TYR A 695 -9.64 0.62 -4.03
N GLU A 696 -10.30 1.72 -4.37
CA GLU A 696 -9.62 3.02 -4.57
C GLU A 696 -8.95 3.53 -3.29
N MET A 697 -9.61 3.37 -2.14
CA MET A 697 -9.03 3.71 -0.84
C MET A 697 -7.78 2.87 -0.56
N LEU A 698 -7.83 1.55 -0.77
CA LEU A 698 -6.67 0.66 -0.60
C LEU A 698 -5.53 1.01 -1.55
N PHE A 699 -5.85 1.32 -2.81
CA PHE A 699 -4.87 1.79 -3.78
C PHE A 699 -4.21 3.09 -3.33
N SER A 700 -4.96 4.02 -2.72
CA SER A 700 -4.39 5.26 -2.19
C SER A 700 -3.41 5.02 -1.04
N LEU A 701 -3.73 4.09 -0.12
CA LEU A 701 -2.83 3.71 0.96
C LEU A 701 -1.54 3.08 0.39
N ALA A 702 -1.68 2.20 -0.60
CA ALA A 702 -0.53 1.61 -1.28
C ALA A 702 0.32 2.67 -1.98
N ALA A 703 -0.30 3.56 -2.77
CA ALA A 703 0.36 4.64 -3.53
C ALA A 703 1.29 5.49 -2.64
N TYR A 704 0.81 5.89 -1.46
CA TYR A 704 1.56 6.72 -0.52
C TYR A 704 2.31 5.91 0.55
N VAL A 705 2.34 4.59 0.40
CA VAL A 705 3.02 3.64 1.29
C VAL A 705 2.59 3.81 2.75
N ASP A 706 1.29 3.99 2.95
CA ASP A 706 0.66 4.08 4.26
C ASP A 706 0.12 2.72 4.71
N PRO A 707 0.34 2.33 5.98
CA PRO A 707 -0.22 1.11 6.52
C PRO A 707 -1.73 1.26 6.74
N MET A 708 -2.44 0.12 6.71
CA MET A 708 -3.91 0.07 6.80
C MET A 708 -4.49 0.84 8.00
N PHE A 709 -3.85 0.74 9.16
CA PHE A 709 -4.33 1.35 10.41
C PHE A 709 -4.20 2.87 10.48
N LYS A 710 -3.45 3.50 9.57
CA LYS A 710 -3.46 4.96 9.43
C LYS A 710 -4.72 5.45 8.70
N GLY A 711 -5.47 4.56 8.05
CA GLY A 711 -6.77 4.87 7.52
C GLY A 711 -7.70 5.31 8.64
N PHE A 712 -8.10 6.58 8.63
CA PHE A 712 -9.01 7.08 9.66
C PHE A 712 -10.44 6.71 9.31
N ASP A 713 -11.14 6.10 10.24
CA ASP A 713 -12.56 5.77 10.08
C ASP A 713 -13.43 6.97 9.73
N ARG A 714 -13.12 8.15 10.29
CA ARG A 714 -13.79 9.42 9.99
C ARG A 714 -13.49 9.95 8.59
N LEU A 715 -12.43 9.46 7.96
CA LEU A 715 -12.03 9.76 6.59
C LEU A 715 -12.31 8.57 5.68
N GLU A 716 -13.28 7.72 6.03
CA GLU A 716 -13.71 6.57 5.21
C GLU A 716 -12.57 5.56 4.93
N GLY A 717 -11.56 5.50 5.78
CA GLY A 717 -10.39 4.62 5.63
C GLY A 717 -9.21 5.25 4.89
N TYR A 718 -9.32 6.48 4.40
CA TYR A 718 -8.18 7.21 3.85
C TYR A 718 -7.23 7.68 4.96
N ALA A 719 -5.92 7.71 4.68
CA ALA A 719 -4.92 8.26 5.61
C ALA A 719 -4.99 9.78 5.74
N TYR A 720 -5.51 10.45 4.70
CA TYR A 720 -5.68 11.91 4.63
C TYR A 720 -7.07 12.25 4.08
N ASP A 721 -7.39 13.54 3.97
CA ASP A 721 -8.65 13.99 3.39
C ASP A 721 -8.88 13.37 2.00
N ARG A 722 -10.08 12.80 1.79
CA ARG A 722 -10.42 12.05 0.57
C ARG A 722 -10.28 12.91 -0.70
N HIS A 723 -10.72 14.16 -0.67
CA HIS A 723 -10.64 15.03 -1.84
C HIS A 723 -9.19 15.42 -2.15
N PHE A 724 -8.39 15.71 -1.12
CA PHE A 724 -6.96 15.94 -1.27
C PHE A 724 -6.25 14.74 -1.93
N VAL A 725 -6.46 13.54 -1.39
CA VAL A 725 -5.83 12.30 -1.88
C VAL A 725 -6.26 12.01 -3.32
N THR A 726 -7.55 12.14 -3.63
CA THR A 726 -8.07 11.90 -4.99
C THR A 726 -7.45 12.88 -5.99
N ASN A 727 -7.39 14.18 -5.66
CA ASN A 727 -6.78 15.19 -6.52
C ASN A 727 -5.27 14.99 -6.73
N LEU A 728 -4.59 14.39 -5.75
CA LEU A 728 -3.18 14.06 -5.84
C LEU A 728 -2.98 12.83 -6.73
N LEU A 729 -3.73 11.76 -6.47
CA LEU A 729 -3.72 10.55 -7.28
C LEU A 729 -4.06 10.83 -8.74
N ASP A 730 -5.02 11.69 -9.06
CA ASP A 730 -5.36 12.02 -10.45
C ASP A 730 -4.17 12.54 -11.27
N LYS A 731 -3.20 13.19 -10.62
CA LYS A 731 -1.97 13.66 -11.27
C LYS A 731 -0.93 12.55 -11.40
N GLU A 732 -0.82 11.73 -10.37
CA GLU A 732 0.25 10.73 -10.19
C GLU A 732 -0.10 9.34 -10.76
N GLN A 733 -1.38 9.07 -10.99
CA GLN A 733 -1.85 7.78 -11.48
C GLN A 733 -1.72 7.65 -13.00
N TYR A 734 -1.62 6.41 -13.46
CA TYR A 734 -1.69 6.05 -14.88
C TYR A 734 -2.94 5.21 -15.14
N GLY A 735 -3.95 5.85 -15.73
CA GLY A 735 -5.31 5.31 -15.81
C GLY A 735 -5.61 4.34 -16.96
N ARG A 736 -4.61 3.94 -17.78
CA ARG A 736 -4.86 3.16 -19.02
C ARG A 736 -5.65 1.86 -18.78
N TRP A 737 -5.42 1.22 -17.63
CA TRP A 737 -5.96 -0.10 -17.31
C TRP A 737 -6.95 -0.06 -16.15
N ASN A 738 -7.46 1.13 -15.79
CA ASN A 738 -8.30 1.29 -14.60
C ASN A 738 -9.60 0.46 -14.68
N GLU A 739 -10.27 0.45 -15.83
CA GLU A 739 -11.50 -0.35 -16.01
C GLU A 739 -11.27 -1.86 -15.90
N LEU A 740 -10.05 -2.34 -16.20
CA LEU A 740 -9.70 -3.76 -16.01
C LEU A 740 -9.32 -4.08 -14.56
N GLY A 741 -9.27 -3.07 -13.68
CA GLY A 741 -8.91 -3.26 -12.28
C GLY A 741 -7.42 -3.28 -12.00
N SER A 742 -6.60 -2.71 -12.90
CA SER A 742 -5.19 -2.43 -12.66
C SER A 742 -5.02 -0.94 -12.31
N ARG A 743 -4.37 -0.64 -11.20
CA ARG A 743 -4.11 0.73 -10.70
C ARG A 743 -2.62 0.96 -10.53
N PHE A 744 -2.07 1.95 -11.23
CA PHE A 744 -0.64 2.30 -11.14
C PHE A 744 -0.46 3.76 -10.68
N ALA A 745 0.42 4.00 -9.72
CA ALA A 745 0.78 5.32 -9.22
C ALA A 745 2.30 5.54 -9.25
N TYR A 746 2.70 6.77 -9.55
CA TYR A 746 4.09 7.20 -9.67
C TYR A 746 4.27 8.49 -8.87
N THR A 747 4.91 8.38 -7.70
CA THR A 747 5.19 9.49 -6.78
C THR A 747 6.69 9.79 -6.74
N ASP A 748 7.11 10.74 -5.90
CA ASP A 748 8.53 11.04 -5.69
C ASP A 748 9.27 10.01 -4.82
N TYR A 749 8.56 9.07 -4.19
CA TYR A 749 9.15 8.02 -3.35
C TYR A 749 8.62 6.60 -3.58
N SER A 750 7.65 6.42 -4.48
CA SER A 750 7.08 5.11 -4.78
C SER A 750 6.58 4.99 -6.23
N ASN A 751 6.79 3.80 -6.79
CA ASN A 751 6.02 3.27 -7.91
C ASN A 751 5.17 2.12 -7.38
N VAL A 752 3.85 2.20 -7.56
CA VAL A 752 2.91 1.26 -6.99
C VAL A 752 2.04 0.69 -8.09
N TYR A 753 1.89 -0.63 -8.06
CA TYR A 753 1.04 -1.40 -8.96
C TYR A 753 0.11 -2.25 -8.10
N MET A 754 -1.19 -2.19 -8.38
CA MET A 754 -2.18 -3.03 -7.72
C MET A 754 -3.16 -3.57 -8.75
N GLY A 755 -3.53 -4.85 -8.66
CA GLY A 755 -4.49 -5.46 -9.56
C GLY A 755 -4.89 -6.87 -9.13
N PHE A 756 -5.89 -7.46 -9.80
CA PHE A 756 -6.47 -8.74 -9.39
C PHE A 756 -6.79 -9.73 -10.53
N HIS A 757 -6.79 -9.28 -11.77
CA HIS A 757 -7.07 -10.15 -12.92
C HIS A 757 -5.85 -11.01 -13.30
N ASN A 758 -6.05 -12.03 -14.13
CA ASN A 758 -5.03 -13.01 -14.51
C ASN A 758 -3.83 -12.36 -15.21
N GLU A 759 -4.07 -11.52 -16.23
CA GLU A 759 -2.96 -10.81 -16.92
C GLU A 759 -2.11 -9.99 -15.93
N TYR A 760 -2.73 -9.40 -14.91
CA TYR A 760 -1.99 -8.68 -13.87
C TYR A 760 -1.18 -9.64 -13.00
N ASN A 761 -1.84 -10.68 -12.47
CA ASN A 761 -1.24 -11.60 -11.49
C ASN A 761 -0.22 -12.58 -12.08
N HIS A 762 -0.24 -12.83 -13.39
CA HIS A 762 0.69 -13.75 -14.03
C HIS A 762 1.79 -13.05 -14.82
N LYS A 763 1.54 -11.83 -15.32
CA LYS A 763 2.43 -11.18 -16.27
C LYS A 763 2.83 -9.77 -15.88
N ILE A 764 1.87 -8.88 -15.64
CA ILE A 764 2.21 -7.47 -15.36
C ILE A 764 2.95 -7.37 -14.02
N GLY A 765 2.34 -7.86 -12.94
CA GLY A 765 2.86 -7.74 -11.59
C GLY A 765 4.17 -8.49 -11.37
N PRO A 766 4.23 -9.81 -11.65
CA PRO A 766 5.45 -10.59 -11.52
C PRO A 766 6.59 -10.24 -12.48
N CYS A 767 6.28 -9.92 -13.74
CA CYS A 767 7.27 -9.83 -14.80
C CYS A 767 7.56 -8.37 -15.13
N HIS A 768 6.58 -7.66 -15.70
CA HIS A 768 6.82 -6.32 -16.27
C HIS A 768 7.23 -5.29 -15.20
N VAL A 769 6.66 -5.36 -13.99
CA VAL A 769 6.99 -4.43 -12.90
C VAL A 769 8.45 -4.55 -12.49
N PHE A 770 8.99 -5.77 -12.38
CA PHE A 770 10.33 -6.03 -11.85
C PHE A 770 11.41 -6.16 -12.93
N SER A 771 11.03 -6.17 -14.22
CA SER A 771 11.96 -6.10 -15.34
C SER A 771 11.85 -4.76 -16.08
N VAL A 772 10.85 -4.61 -16.95
CA VAL A 772 10.67 -3.46 -17.85
C VAL A 772 10.52 -2.16 -17.07
N TYR A 773 9.50 -2.06 -16.21
CA TYR A 773 9.15 -0.81 -15.53
C TYR A 773 10.18 -0.47 -14.45
N GLN A 774 10.75 -1.49 -13.80
CA GLN A 774 11.87 -1.31 -12.87
C GLN A 774 13.09 -0.71 -13.55
N ASN A 775 13.47 -1.17 -14.74
CA ASN A 775 14.61 -0.61 -15.46
C ASN A 775 14.36 0.84 -15.90
N MET A 776 13.11 1.18 -16.22
CA MET A 776 12.71 2.57 -16.48
C MET A 776 12.82 3.44 -15.22
N LEU A 777 12.35 2.93 -14.08
CA LEU A 777 12.50 3.60 -12.79
C LEU A 777 13.97 3.77 -12.44
N LEU A 778 14.80 2.75 -12.64
CA LEU A 778 16.23 2.78 -12.34
C LEU A 778 16.94 3.89 -13.12
N LEU A 779 16.64 4.07 -14.41
CA LEU A 779 17.10 5.22 -15.20
C LEU A 779 16.62 6.56 -14.60
N GLY A 780 15.36 6.63 -14.20
CA GLY A 780 14.80 7.83 -13.54
C GLY A 780 15.50 8.18 -12.23
N LEU A 781 15.73 7.19 -11.37
CA LEU A 781 16.45 7.35 -10.11
C LEU A 781 17.90 7.77 -10.36
N PHE A 782 18.60 7.15 -11.31
CA PHE A 782 19.95 7.57 -11.68
C PHE A 782 20.00 9.03 -12.13
N ASN A 783 19.05 9.46 -12.95
CA ASN A 783 18.96 10.85 -13.38
C ASN A 783 18.73 11.78 -12.18
N ARG A 784 17.80 11.44 -11.28
CA ARG A 784 17.53 12.21 -10.05
C ARG A 784 18.77 12.39 -9.19
N GLU A 785 19.42 11.28 -8.83
CA GLU A 785 20.56 11.31 -7.93
C GLU A 785 21.80 11.97 -8.57
N THR A 786 21.93 11.87 -9.90
CA THR A 786 22.95 12.58 -10.66
C THR A 786 22.71 14.09 -10.65
N LEU A 787 21.47 14.55 -10.78
CA LEU A 787 21.12 15.96 -10.62
C LEU A 787 21.42 16.47 -9.22
N HIS A 788 21.13 15.67 -8.19
CA HIS A 788 21.53 15.98 -6.81
C HIS A 788 23.06 16.01 -6.63
N ASP A 789 23.83 15.23 -7.40
CA ASP A 789 25.32 15.32 -7.44
C ASP A 789 25.80 16.62 -8.00
N PHE A 790 25.21 17.04 -9.11
CA PHE A 790 25.55 18.35 -9.66
C PHE A 790 25.19 19.48 -8.70
N SER A 791 24.00 19.48 -8.09
CA SER A 791 23.61 20.51 -7.12
C SER A 791 24.60 20.61 -5.97
N GLU A 792 24.94 19.48 -5.37
CA GLU A 792 25.83 19.48 -4.21
C GLU A 792 27.25 19.95 -4.58
N ARG A 793 27.80 19.44 -5.69
CA ARG A 793 29.14 19.83 -6.15
C ARG A 793 29.18 21.32 -6.52
N VAL A 794 28.13 21.85 -7.16
CA VAL A 794 28.02 23.29 -7.46
C VAL A 794 27.94 24.11 -6.16
N SER A 795 27.17 23.67 -5.16
CA SER A 795 27.06 24.33 -3.86
C SER A 795 28.38 24.33 -3.08
N GLU A 796 29.10 23.20 -3.07
CA GLU A 796 30.41 23.06 -2.40
C GLU A 796 31.47 23.97 -3.04
N ILE A 797 31.55 24.00 -4.37
CA ILE A 797 32.44 24.92 -5.07
C ILE A 797 32.01 26.38 -4.85
N SER A 798 30.71 26.65 -4.81
CA SER A 798 30.18 28.00 -4.58
C SER A 798 30.60 28.55 -3.21
N LYS A 799 30.70 27.71 -2.18
CA LYS A 799 31.20 28.11 -0.84
C LYS A 799 32.68 28.50 -0.83
N THR A 800 33.45 28.06 -1.83
CA THR A 800 34.91 28.21 -1.89
C THR A 800 35.37 29.14 -3.02
N LEU A 801 34.45 29.91 -3.60
CA LEU A 801 34.62 30.76 -4.80
C LEU A 801 35.73 31.81 -4.76
N GLU A 802 36.37 32.08 -3.62
CA GLU A 802 37.31 33.21 -3.50
C GLU A 802 38.71 32.94 -4.09
N LYS A 803 39.21 31.69 -4.15
CA LYS A 803 40.56 31.37 -4.66
C LYS A 803 40.65 29.96 -5.29
N GLU A 804 41.11 29.89 -6.55
CA GLU A 804 41.64 28.70 -7.25
C GLU A 804 40.69 27.60 -7.80
N ASN A 805 39.36 27.68 -7.64
CA ASN A 805 38.45 26.58 -8.05
C ASN A 805 37.89 26.60 -9.49
N ALA A 806 38.48 27.43 -10.38
CA ALA A 806 38.13 27.54 -11.80
C ALA A 806 38.02 26.19 -12.53
N LYS A 807 39.06 25.39 -12.35
CA LYS A 807 39.25 24.13 -13.06
C LYS A 807 38.23 23.09 -12.61
N GLN A 808 37.96 23.05 -11.30
CA GLN A 808 36.95 22.16 -10.73
C GLN A 808 35.55 22.53 -11.20
N PHE A 809 35.22 23.83 -11.23
CA PHE A 809 33.94 24.29 -11.76
C PHE A 809 33.77 23.95 -13.26
N ASN A 810 34.80 24.22 -14.07
CA ASN A 810 34.80 23.85 -15.49
C ASN A 810 34.62 22.34 -15.69
N GLN A 811 35.19 21.52 -14.80
CA GLN A 811 34.96 20.07 -14.82
C GLN A 811 33.50 19.73 -14.54
N ILE A 812 32.88 20.31 -13.49
CA ILE A 812 31.45 20.09 -13.21
C ILE A 812 30.59 20.47 -14.42
N LYS A 813 30.85 21.65 -15.02
CA LYS A 813 30.11 22.11 -16.21
C LYS A 813 30.28 21.14 -17.38
N SER A 814 31.50 20.68 -17.64
CA SER A 814 31.79 19.67 -18.67
C SER A 814 31.05 18.36 -18.40
N ASP A 815 31.05 17.89 -17.15
CA ASP A 815 30.36 16.67 -16.73
C ASP A 815 28.84 16.83 -16.90
N PHE A 816 28.28 17.99 -16.56
CA PHE A 816 26.84 18.29 -16.71
C PHE A 816 26.41 18.34 -18.18
N VAL A 817 27.21 18.96 -19.05
CA VAL A 817 26.98 18.93 -20.50
C VAL A 817 27.06 17.50 -21.04
N THR A 818 28.02 16.71 -20.54
CA THR A 818 28.15 15.30 -20.93
C THR A 818 26.94 14.49 -20.48
N PHE A 819 26.48 14.65 -19.23
CA PHE A 819 25.25 14.06 -18.71
C PHE A 819 24.05 14.37 -19.62
N THR A 820 23.86 15.65 -19.94
CA THR A 820 22.75 16.13 -20.77
C THR A 820 22.76 15.50 -22.17
N ASN A 821 23.94 15.37 -22.78
CA ASN A 821 24.05 14.85 -24.14
C ASN A 821 24.05 13.31 -24.21
N VAL A 822 24.45 12.63 -23.13
CA VAL A 822 24.75 11.18 -23.16
C VAL A 822 23.78 10.35 -22.31
N SER A 823 23.24 10.90 -21.22
CA SER A 823 22.49 10.11 -20.24
C SER A 823 21.08 10.65 -19.98
N TRP A 824 20.82 11.91 -20.32
CA TRP A 824 19.50 12.52 -20.19
C TRP A 824 18.57 12.16 -21.37
N PHE A 825 17.81 11.08 -21.21
CA PHE A 825 16.84 10.62 -22.21
C PHE A 825 15.43 11.12 -21.88
N LYS A 826 14.78 11.78 -22.85
CA LYS A 826 13.35 12.16 -22.73
C LYS A 826 12.39 11.01 -23.06
N GLU A 827 12.85 10.07 -23.90
CA GLU A 827 12.09 8.88 -24.27
C GLU A 827 12.98 7.67 -24.14
N VAL A 828 12.49 6.63 -23.46
CA VAL A 828 13.28 5.40 -23.23
C VAL A 828 12.83 4.21 -24.06
N SER A 829 11.62 4.24 -24.59
CA SER A 829 11.02 3.17 -25.38
C SER A 829 10.39 3.71 -26.66
N SER A 830 10.28 2.86 -27.69
CA SER A 830 9.44 3.12 -28.86
C SER A 830 7.99 2.72 -28.64
N GLN A 831 7.71 1.86 -27.65
CA GLN A 831 6.37 1.41 -27.34
C GLN A 831 5.59 2.52 -26.63
N ILE A 832 4.34 2.75 -27.05
CA ILE A 832 3.49 3.83 -26.53
C ILE A 832 3.32 3.71 -25.02
N GLN A 833 2.98 2.51 -24.52
CA GLN A 833 2.84 2.26 -23.09
C GLN A 833 4.13 2.56 -22.32
N GLY A 834 5.28 2.16 -22.87
CA GLY A 834 6.59 2.48 -22.31
C GLY A 834 6.88 3.96 -22.19
N LYS A 835 6.54 4.72 -23.23
CA LYS A 835 6.70 6.19 -23.23
C LYS A 835 5.84 6.83 -22.14
N GLU A 836 4.58 6.43 -22.05
CA GLU A 836 3.63 6.99 -21.06
C GLU A 836 4.04 6.66 -19.62
N ILE A 837 4.45 5.40 -19.36
CA ILE A 837 4.93 4.99 -18.04
C ILE A 837 6.20 5.76 -17.67
N TYR A 838 7.16 5.88 -18.59
CA TYR A 838 8.38 6.64 -18.30
C TYR A 838 8.09 8.12 -18.03
N GLN A 839 7.20 8.74 -18.80
CA GLN A 839 6.76 10.12 -18.53
C GLN A 839 6.12 10.28 -17.14
N LYS A 840 5.35 9.28 -16.70
CA LYS A 840 4.78 9.28 -15.34
C LYS A 840 5.86 9.10 -14.28
N ILE A 841 6.86 8.26 -14.52
CA ILE A 841 8.03 8.10 -13.65
C ILE A 841 8.81 9.43 -13.55
N THR A 842 9.15 10.07 -14.67
CA THR A 842 9.94 11.32 -14.64
C THR A 842 9.17 12.46 -13.98
N ALA A 843 7.86 12.56 -14.25
CA ALA A 843 6.99 13.54 -13.61
C ALA A 843 6.84 13.28 -12.10
N GLY A 844 6.65 12.03 -11.67
CA GLY A 844 6.57 11.66 -10.26
C GLY A 844 7.86 11.98 -9.50
N LEU A 845 9.01 11.70 -10.12
CA LEU A 845 10.34 12.05 -9.60
C LEU A 845 10.69 13.54 -9.77
N LYS A 846 9.86 14.35 -10.44
CA LYS A 846 10.06 15.78 -10.71
C LYS A 846 11.36 16.09 -11.45
N LEU A 847 11.80 15.19 -12.34
CA LEU A 847 13.12 15.28 -12.97
C LEU A 847 13.28 16.55 -13.82
N GLU A 848 12.25 16.96 -14.56
CA GLU A 848 12.31 18.14 -15.42
C GLU A 848 12.45 19.44 -14.61
N ASP A 849 11.78 19.53 -13.46
CA ASP A 849 11.88 20.67 -12.55
C ASP A 849 13.28 20.74 -11.93
N GLU A 850 13.80 19.60 -11.45
CA GLU A 850 15.15 19.49 -10.91
C GLU A 850 16.21 19.82 -11.95
N TYR A 851 16.12 19.27 -13.16
CA TYR A 851 17.05 19.55 -14.25
C TYR A 851 17.11 21.05 -14.54
N THR A 852 15.93 21.70 -14.68
CA THR A 852 15.84 23.14 -14.97
C THR A 852 16.41 23.97 -13.82
N PHE A 853 16.25 23.53 -12.58
CA PHE A 853 16.83 24.19 -11.42
C PHE A 853 18.37 24.12 -11.43
N ILE A 854 18.94 22.94 -11.70
CA ILE A 854 20.40 22.73 -11.75
C ILE A 854 21.03 23.45 -12.93
N GLU A 855 20.40 23.44 -14.10
CA GLU A 855 20.85 24.20 -15.27
C GLU A 855 21.01 25.69 -14.91
N LYS A 856 20.01 26.28 -14.24
CA LYS A 856 20.08 27.66 -13.75
C LYS A 856 21.17 27.87 -12.69
N GLU A 857 21.37 26.91 -11.79
CA GLU A 857 22.40 26.99 -10.75
C GLU A 857 23.81 26.98 -11.37
N VAL A 858 24.05 26.09 -12.34
CA VAL A 858 25.30 26.00 -13.11
C VAL A 858 25.54 27.28 -13.90
N ASP A 859 24.52 27.78 -14.62
CA ASP A 859 24.64 29.02 -15.40
C ASP A 859 24.90 30.25 -14.53
N ALA A 860 24.23 30.35 -13.38
CA ALA A 860 24.45 31.44 -12.43
C ALA A 860 25.86 31.40 -11.84
N ALA A 861 26.36 30.22 -11.49
CA ALA A 861 27.72 30.03 -11.00
C ALA A 861 28.77 30.38 -12.07
N ASP A 862 28.52 30.00 -13.33
CA ASP A 862 29.38 30.35 -14.47
C ASP A 862 29.40 31.87 -14.73
N GLY A 863 28.22 32.51 -14.68
CA GLY A 863 28.09 33.96 -14.80
C GLY A 863 28.87 34.73 -13.73
N HIS A 864 28.77 34.29 -12.47
CA HIS A 864 29.55 34.87 -11.37
C HIS A 864 31.06 34.64 -11.55
N TYR A 865 31.46 33.45 -11.99
CA TYR A 865 32.85 33.10 -12.23
C TYR A 865 33.47 33.95 -13.36
N ASN A 866 32.78 34.05 -14.49
CA ASN A 866 33.19 34.88 -15.63
C ASN A 866 33.19 36.37 -15.28
N GLY A 867 32.23 36.85 -14.47
CA GLY A 867 32.20 38.22 -13.97
C GLY A 867 33.42 38.57 -13.10
N ASN A 868 33.84 37.66 -12.23
CA ASN A 868 35.03 37.84 -11.40
C ASN A 868 36.32 37.84 -12.22
N ILE A 869 36.44 36.96 -13.22
CA ILE A 869 37.56 36.98 -14.17
C ILE A 869 37.58 38.30 -14.94
N MET A 870 36.43 38.74 -15.47
CA MET A 870 36.34 39.96 -16.26
C MET A 870 36.66 41.21 -15.42
N SER A 871 36.25 41.23 -14.14
CA SER A 871 36.63 42.30 -13.20
C SER A 871 38.13 42.32 -12.92
N ARG A 872 38.77 41.15 -12.73
CA ARG A 872 40.23 41.04 -12.57
C ARG A 872 40.97 41.46 -13.83
N LEU A 873 40.53 41.02 -15.02
CA LEU A 873 41.10 41.43 -16.30
C LEU A 873 40.92 42.93 -16.55
N SER A 874 39.75 43.49 -16.27
CA SER A 874 39.49 44.92 -16.39
C SER A 874 40.36 45.74 -15.42
N THR A 875 40.56 45.25 -14.19
CA THR A 875 41.45 45.89 -13.21
C THR A 875 42.91 45.82 -13.68
N ALA A 876 43.35 44.65 -14.18
CA ALA A 876 44.68 44.49 -14.74
C ALA A 876 44.88 45.39 -15.96
N ALA A 877 43.93 45.45 -16.88
CA ALA A 877 43.96 46.32 -18.06
C ALA A 877 43.98 47.81 -17.67
N ALA A 878 43.19 48.22 -16.66
CA ALA A 878 43.21 49.59 -16.15
C ALA A 878 44.54 49.95 -15.51
N ILE A 879 45.13 49.06 -14.71
CA ILE A 879 46.47 49.23 -14.14
C ILE A 879 47.51 49.34 -15.26
N LEU A 880 47.43 48.48 -16.28
CA LEU A 880 48.36 48.49 -17.41
C LEU A 880 48.23 49.79 -18.22
N ALA A 881 47.00 50.27 -18.43
CA ALA A 881 46.73 51.55 -19.09
C ALA A 881 47.27 52.74 -18.30
N ILE A 882 47.05 52.78 -16.98
CA ILE A 882 47.63 53.81 -16.09
C ILE A 882 49.16 53.76 -16.15
N ALA A 883 49.73 52.56 -16.10
CA ALA A 883 51.17 52.38 -16.17
C ALA A 883 51.72 52.88 -17.51
N MET A 884 51.06 52.57 -18.64
CA MET A 884 51.46 53.06 -19.97
C MET A 884 51.38 54.59 -20.05
N LEU A 885 50.32 55.20 -19.51
CA LEU A 885 50.20 56.66 -19.45
C LEU A 885 51.32 57.29 -18.61
N PHE A 886 51.67 56.69 -17.48
CA PHE A 886 52.82 57.10 -16.66
C PHE A 886 54.15 56.94 -17.41
N ALA A 887 54.32 55.86 -18.17
CA ALA A 887 55.52 55.63 -18.96
C ALA A 887 55.67 56.67 -20.09
N GLU A 888 54.59 57.03 -20.78
CA GLU A 888 54.61 58.10 -21.79
C GLU A 888 54.82 59.48 -21.17
N ALA A 889 54.20 59.77 -20.01
CA ALA A 889 54.47 60.99 -19.27
C ALA A 889 55.95 61.09 -18.86
N LEU A 890 56.53 60.01 -18.33
CA LEU A 890 57.95 59.94 -17.97
C LEU A 890 58.86 60.10 -19.20
N LYS A 891 58.54 59.49 -20.35
CA LYS A 891 59.29 59.71 -21.59
C LYS A 891 59.29 61.19 -21.98
N ALA A 892 58.12 61.85 -21.97
CA ALA A 892 58.00 63.27 -22.28
C ALA A 892 58.84 64.15 -21.35
N THR A 893 58.90 63.83 -20.05
CA THR A 893 59.73 64.56 -19.07
C THR A 893 61.23 64.28 -19.22
N PHE A 894 61.62 63.12 -19.75
CA PHE A 894 63.02 62.66 -19.84
C PHE A 894 63.65 62.74 -21.25
N TYR A 895 62.95 63.28 -22.26
CA TYR A 895 63.52 63.55 -23.60
C TYR A 895 64.75 64.49 -23.60
N GLY A 896 65.15 65.04 -22.44
CA GLY A 896 66.38 65.82 -22.24
C GLY A 896 67.62 65.06 -21.72
N LEU A 897 67.57 63.76 -21.37
CA LEU A 897 68.72 63.04 -20.80
C LEU A 897 69.05 61.71 -21.50
N HIS A 898 70.36 61.40 -21.57
CA HIS A 898 71.01 60.30 -22.30
C HIS A 898 70.34 58.92 -22.26
N ILE A 899 70.50 58.18 -23.36
CA ILE A 899 70.03 56.81 -23.71
C ILE A 899 70.08 55.78 -22.54
N GLY A 900 71.02 55.90 -21.60
CA GLY A 900 71.16 54.97 -20.47
C GLY A 900 70.00 55.01 -19.45
N VAL A 901 69.37 56.17 -19.24
CA VAL A 901 68.26 56.32 -18.28
C VAL A 901 66.97 55.66 -18.78
N ASN A 902 66.73 55.68 -20.09
CA ASN A 902 65.56 55.05 -20.71
C ASN A 902 65.57 53.52 -20.59
N ILE A 903 66.74 52.89 -20.64
CA ILE A 903 66.87 51.43 -20.45
C ILE A 903 66.59 51.06 -18.99
N ALA A 904 67.15 51.81 -18.03
CA ALA A 904 66.93 51.56 -16.60
C ALA A 904 65.46 51.74 -16.21
N LEU A 905 64.78 52.79 -16.68
CA LEU A 905 63.36 53.01 -16.45
C LEU A 905 62.49 51.92 -17.08
N SER A 906 62.84 51.45 -18.29
CA SER A 906 62.11 50.35 -18.94
C SER A 906 62.23 49.03 -18.17
N VAL A 907 63.41 48.74 -17.60
CA VAL A 907 63.63 47.55 -16.77
C VAL A 907 62.90 47.65 -15.43
N VAL A 908 62.95 48.80 -14.75
CA VAL A 908 62.19 49.02 -13.51
C VAL A 908 60.69 48.90 -13.77
N PHE A 909 60.21 49.46 -14.89
CA PHE A 909 58.81 49.37 -15.29
C PHE A 909 58.41 47.92 -15.56
N LEU A 910 59.21 47.16 -16.32
CA LEU A 910 59.00 45.74 -16.56
C LEU A 910 58.95 44.93 -15.25
N VAL A 911 59.89 45.20 -14.32
CA VAL A 911 59.93 44.54 -13.00
C VAL A 911 58.71 44.92 -12.16
N LEU A 912 58.24 46.17 -12.23
CA LEU A 912 57.04 46.62 -11.54
C LEU A 912 55.79 45.98 -12.13
N THR A 913 55.68 45.89 -13.46
CA THR A 913 54.56 45.19 -14.13
C THR A 913 54.56 43.71 -13.76
N ILE A 914 55.72 43.06 -13.74
CA ILE A 914 55.86 41.65 -13.31
C ILE A 914 55.47 41.51 -11.83
N LYS A 915 55.89 42.42 -10.94
CA LYS A 915 55.52 42.37 -9.51
C LYS A 915 54.02 42.60 -9.28
N VAL A 916 53.40 43.55 -9.99
CA VAL A 916 51.97 43.83 -9.89
C VAL A 916 51.15 42.68 -10.46
N MET A 917 51.55 42.11 -11.60
CA MET A 917 50.88 40.94 -12.17
C MET A 917 51.07 39.67 -11.33
N ASN A 918 52.23 39.50 -10.66
CA ASN A 918 52.41 38.45 -9.63
C ASN A 918 51.52 38.68 -8.41
N TYR A 919 51.37 39.94 -7.95
CA TYR A 919 50.48 40.28 -6.83
C TYR A 919 49.00 39.99 -7.16
N LEU A 920 48.62 40.10 -8.45
CA LEU A 920 47.29 39.78 -8.95
C LEU A 920 47.08 38.29 -9.28
N GLY A 921 48.10 37.43 -9.10
CA GLY A 921 47.98 35.97 -9.29
C GLY A 921 48.00 35.51 -10.75
N MET A 922 48.39 36.34 -11.71
CA MET A 922 48.35 36.03 -13.17
C MET A 922 49.63 35.33 -13.69
N LYS A 923 50.24 34.46 -12.87
CA LYS A 923 51.61 33.98 -13.11
C LYS A 923 51.78 33.18 -14.41
N ASP A 924 50.79 32.38 -14.78
CA ASP A 924 50.86 31.52 -15.97
C ASP A 924 50.63 32.30 -17.27
N GLU A 925 49.78 33.34 -17.22
CA GLU A 925 49.54 34.25 -18.34
C GLU A 925 50.76 35.15 -18.61
N ILE A 926 51.51 35.52 -17.56
CA ILE A 926 52.81 36.21 -17.67
C ILE A 926 53.80 35.34 -18.44
N ILE A 927 53.90 34.05 -18.13
CA ILE A 927 54.83 33.14 -18.80
C ILE A 927 54.46 33.02 -20.28
N ALA A 928 53.18 32.85 -20.61
CA ALA A 928 52.73 32.78 -22.00
C ALA A 928 53.00 34.08 -22.78
N LEU A 929 52.72 35.25 -22.17
CA LEU A 929 52.92 36.55 -22.82
C LEU A 929 54.41 36.91 -22.97
N VAL A 930 55.23 36.60 -21.97
CA VAL A 930 56.69 36.82 -22.00
C VAL A 930 57.35 35.88 -23.00
N MET A 931 56.96 34.60 -23.07
CA MET A 931 57.50 33.66 -24.04
C MET A 931 57.14 34.07 -25.48
N ASN A 932 55.89 34.47 -25.74
CA ASN A 932 55.49 35.02 -27.04
C ASN A 932 56.26 36.30 -27.41
N ARG A 933 56.55 37.17 -26.43
CA ARG A 933 57.30 38.40 -26.68
C ARG A 933 58.80 38.14 -26.89
N ILE A 934 59.38 37.16 -26.20
CA ILE A 934 60.75 36.70 -26.40
C ILE A 934 60.89 36.06 -27.79
N GLU A 935 59.93 35.24 -28.22
CA GLU A 935 59.91 34.67 -29.57
C GLU A 935 59.79 35.76 -30.64
N SER A 936 58.90 36.74 -30.44
CA SER A 936 58.76 37.90 -31.35
C SER A 936 60.04 38.75 -31.41
N MET A 937 60.70 39.02 -30.28
CA MET A 937 61.99 39.73 -30.25
C MET A 937 63.10 38.91 -30.89
N HIS A 938 63.10 37.59 -30.70
CA HIS A 938 64.08 36.69 -31.31
C HIS A 938 63.95 36.66 -32.84
N GLU A 939 62.73 36.63 -33.37
CA GLU A 939 62.44 36.79 -34.82
C GLU A 939 62.88 38.17 -35.33
N THR A 940 62.58 39.24 -34.60
CA THR A 940 62.99 40.61 -34.99
C THR A 940 64.52 40.80 -34.98
N ILE A 941 65.24 40.13 -34.07
CA ILE A 941 66.71 40.13 -34.01
C ILE A 941 67.29 39.31 -35.17
N LYS A 942 66.68 38.16 -35.52
CA LYS A 942 67.07 37.38 -36.71
C LYS A 942 66.89 38.19 -37.99
N GLU A 943 65.75 38.85 -38.18
CA GLU A 943 65.51 39.72 -39.35
C GLU A 943 66.51 40.87 -39.44
N ASN A 944 66.82 41.54 -38.33
CA ASN A 944 67.82 42.62 -38.30
C ASN A 944 69.25 42.11 -38.54
N HIS A 945 69.58 40.89 -38.08
CA HIS A 945 70.86 40.27 -38.35
C HIS A 945 70.99 39.87 -39.83
N VAL A 946 69.91 39.39 -40.44
CA VAL A 946 69.83 39.09 -41.88
C VAL A 946 69.92 40.38 -42.72
N LEU A 947 69.20 41.45 -42.36
CA LEU A 947 69.28 42.76 -43.01
C LEU A 947 70.67 43.40 -42.92
N ASN A 948 71.36 43.24 -41.78
CA ASN A 948 72.73 43.71 -41.63
C ASN A 948 73.73 42.85 -42.41
N LYS A 949 73.50 41.54 -42.54
CA LYS A 949 74.31 40.65 -43.39
C LYS A 949 74.09 40.97 -44.88
N ILE A 950 72.86 41.25 -45.30
CA ILE A 950 72.51 41.70 -46.66
C ILE A 950 73.14 43.07 -46.96
N LYS A 951 73.07 44.06 -46.06
CA LYS A 951 73.75 45.36 -46.24
C LYS A 951 75.27 45.24 -46.35
N LYS A 952 75.88 44.30 -45.62
CA LYS A 952 77.34 44.02 -45.71
C LYS A 952 77.74 43.27 -46.99
N THR A 953 76.79 42.59 -47.63
CA THR A 953 77.03 41.85 -48.89
C THR A 953 76.74 42.72 -50.11
N VAL A 954 75.77 43.66 -50.03
CA VAL A 954 75.43 44.62 -51.09
C VAL A 954 76.47 45.76 -51.22
N THR A 955 77.27 46.02 -50.18
CA THR A 955 78.37 47.01 -50.24
C THR A 955 79.67 46.48 -50.84
N ASN A 956 79.80 45.16 -51.06
CA ASN A 956 80.97 44.52 -51.65
C ASN A 956 80.54 43.43 -52.65
N GLY A 957 80.27 43.77 -53.91
CA GLY A 957 80.02 42.74 -54.93
C GLY A 957 79.41 43.27 -56.23
N GLU A 958 80.26 43.36 -57.25
CA GLU A 958 79.92 43.66 -58.64
C GLU A 958 79.09 42.56 -59.32
N ALA A 959 78.30 43.00 -60.30
CA ALA A 959 77.71 42.31 -61.46
C ALA A 959 77.82 40.77 -61.58
N SER A 960 76.67 40.10 -61.75
CA SER A 960 76.32 39.36 -62.98
C SER A 960 75.00 38.58 -62.88
N ASN A 961 74.40 38.38 -64.05
CA ASN A 961 73.15 37.66 -64.36
C ASN A 961 72.99 36.29 -63.69
N SER A 962 71.77 35.95 -63.29
CA SER A 962 70.86 35.01 -63.98
C SER A 962 69.86 34.34 -63.02
N ASP A 963 68.62 34.24 -63.47
CA ASP A 963 67.46 33.46 -62.98
C ASP A 963 67.81 32.09 -62.35
N PRO A 964 67.12 31.61 -61.28
CA PRO A 964 65.93 30.79 -61.53
C PRO A 964 64.83 30.79 -60.44
N SER A 965 63.63 30.47 -60.93
CA SER A 965 62.45 29.89 -60.28
C SER A 965 62.69 28.75 -59.26
N LEU A 966 61.98 28.75 -58.12
CA LEU A 966 61.02 27.70 -57.65
C LEU A 966 60.64 27.86 -56.15
N ILE A 967 59.32 27.92 -55.88
CA ILE A 967 58.57 27.23 -54.79
C ILE A 967 58.74 27.72 -53.33
N VAL A 968 57.73 27.96 -52.47
CA VAL A 968 56.26 27.85 -52.44
C VAL A 968 55.79 28.52 -51.12
N LYS A 969 54.63 29.20 -51.11
CA LYS A 969 53.57 28.95 -50.10
C LYS A 969 52.24 29.63 -50.45
N ASN A 970 51.23 28.79 -50.57
CA ASN A 970 49.79 29.07 -50.46
C ASN A 970 49.47 29.79 -49.13
N LYS A 971 48.47 30.69 -49.11
CA LYS A 971 47.06 30.37 -48.74
C LYS A 971 46.16 31.62 -48.64
N MET A 972 44.85 31.35 -48.76
CA MET A 972 43.65 32.20 -48.61
C MET A 972 43.16 32.86 -49.91
N LYS A 973 41.88 32.86 -50.27
CA LYS A 973 40.59 32.40 -49.68
C LYS A 973 39.55 32.58 -50.81
N ALA A 974 38.53 31.73 -50.89
CA ALA A 974 37.20 32.13 -51.40
C ALA A 974 36.16 31.08 -50.99
N GLU A 975 35.09 31.59 -50.38
CA GLU A 975 33.82 30.94 -50.06
C GLU A 975 32.95 30.89 -51.33
N ASP A 976 32.07 29.89 -51.44
CA ASP A 976 30.93 29.92 -52.36
C ASP A 976 29.67 29.35 -51.69
N PHE A 977 28.60 30.14 -51.79
CA PHE A 977 27.17 29.84 -51.61
C PHE A 977 26.64 28.98 -52.79
N PRO A 978 25.43 28.37 -52.72
CA PRO A 978 24.25 29.06 -53.28
C PRO A 978 22.84 28.74 -52.71
N SER A 979 22.00 29.78 -52.81
CA SER A 979 20.60 29.85 -53.31
C SER A 979 19.40 29.27 -52.53
N GLU A 980 18.53 30.21 -52.11
CA GLU A 980 17.06 30.11 -51.96
C GLU A 980 16.36 29.97 -53.35
N SER A 981 15.10 29.59 -53.59
CA SER A 981 13.76 29.63 -52.93
C SER A 981 12.75 28.83 -53.84
N PRO A 982 11.38 28.86 -53.75
CA PRO A 982 10.43 29.43 -52.76
C PRO A 982 9.14 28.58 -52.43
N HIS A 983 8.33 29.14 -51.51
CA HIS A 983 6.85 29.05 -51.31
C HIS A 983 6.20 27.88 -50.54
N ARG A 984 5.59 28.19 -49.38
CA ARG A 984 4.11 28.37 -49.24
C ARG A 984 3.72 28.95 -47.87
N GLU A 985 2.81 29.92 -47.89
CA GLU A 985 2.13 30.55 -46.74
C GLU A 985 1.02 29.65 -46.18
N GLU A 986 0.86 29.57 -44.86
CA GLU A 986 -0.44 29.41 -44.20
C GLU A 986 -0.50 30.23 -42.90
N THR A 987 -1.65 30.88 -42.71
CA THR A 987 -2.02 31.84 -41.65
C THR A 987 -2.62 31.11 -40.41
N PRO A 988 -2.66 31.71 -39.21
CA PRO A 988 -3.13 31.05 -38.00
C PRO A 988 -4.61 31.36 -37.68
N PRO A 989 -5.34 30.51 -36.93
CA PRO A 989 -6.63 30.90 -36.40
C PRO A 989 -6.58 31.39 -34.95
N ARG A 990 -7.59 32.21 -34.69
CA ARG A 990 -7.93 33.03 -33.54
C ARG A 990 -8.33 32.21 -32.30
N LYS A 991 -8.11 32.86 -31.15
CA LYS A 991 -8.76 32.61 -29.85
C LYS A 991 -10.27 32.77 -29.95
N GLU A 992 -11.00 31.87 -29.28
CA GLU A 992 -12.34 32.14 -28.78
C GLU A 992 -12.48 31.59 -27.35
N LYS A 993 -13.12 32.42 -26.51
CA LYS A 993 -13.62 32.10 -25.18
C LYS A 993 -15.02 31.51 -25.35
N ASP A 994 -15.42 30.57 -24.49
CA ASP A 994 -16.53 30.79 -23.55
C ASP A 994 -16.84 29.53 -22.71
N HIS A 995 -17.46 29.83 -21.56
CA HIS A 995 -18.02 29.03 -20.46
C HIS A 995 -18.56 27.62 -20.76
N VAL A 996 -18.27 26.64 -19.87
CA VAL A 996 -19.11 26.11 -18.77
C VAL A 996 -18.19 25.52 -17.71
#